data_AF-A0A7Z0ECL0-F1
#
_entry.id   AF-A0A7Z0ECL0-F1
#
_cell.length_a   1.000
_cell.length_b   1.000
_cell.length_c   1.000
_cell.angle_alpha   90.00
_cell.angle_beta   90.00
_cell.angle_gamma   90.00
#
_symmetry.space_group_name_H-M   'P 1'
#
loop_
_entity.id
_entity.type
_entity.pdbx_description
1 polymer ?
#
loop_
_entity_poly.entity_id
_entity_poly.type
_entity_poly.pdbx_seq_one_letter_code
_entity_poly.pdbx_strand_id
1 'polypeptide(L)'
;MAAAQSTECIRGAALPSWATEEQLAGDTAKDLLATHQDEGWRRSFAGIVDLMDLLTSCIIKDSFSVPSAITATLSLTEAGREMKSRLIRQEEVPSLEAHLMCGLTLGHDSLFIDVEATDVDRLRAVISDQIVSGKIRFPFVFGRQLYDYFAAQFDEEKDRLSNEETIQLLEAIPPGVFQYGRYVVGPSGLRESDHGRLLQFTSRVPAYHCDDPVCRKLHSVLLSTGHSAPINAERGKLERILRSMPAPAADWAGLANEITRSKESYFGNSWTAPMITLLGDCLGDDELQALHGFLGQKHELPPFVSREQFLEELLVRFSDDEIASAIDVLVRGKKLEIPVGEVRRPVSTSHLRSGVFRLQPQLGKNGVRFVSGDPGLPVLRERDLFRRIYLDAGTAERHELDWQLRGIDGVSLEVRLDEYLRTQSPATALTRLVLSGSASAIAASELVGAGDFDGASDEEIISRLLWKLGFDDRDPHDLHSKFWRQHEQLVASVQSWLGAGPDDTADFKGKASVYFTELEGLLEEALAFATWALLHDHTSSPRRFVYTPDLDRPVGLELLDRFVRSEATANPGERLRYTGKLTMYPLLRGFGVLGKVLESVESKAPNYGRAIADFPDYASATALQNFPFKSVLPFLDIAAHSRTRIVQGFEQIEALLQQGRVDSVRNDFSHYRRTSPEVAEMAETLEAVAQVVRMIENLGFGLNLFSPAGETSDRWGRRVVRFDGPRSLTHSISRPSSLQWAGLPSLRANQFLVRAASFDDANEVLRFEHGYSSEFSAMWSNYPKPRRVSNRVTEASVDAAAG
;
A
#
# COMPACT_ATOMS: atom_id res chain seq x y z
N MET A 1 -7.62 -17.19 -4.53
CA MET A 1 -8.81 -18.01 -4.21
C MET A 1 -8.68 -18.75 -2.87
N ALA A 2 -8.06 -18.15 -1.85
CA ALA A 2 -7.99 -18.72 -0.49
C ALA A 2 -8.05 -17.59 0.56
N ALA A 3 -9.13 -16.80 0.52
CA ALA A 3 -9.34 -15.65 1.42
C ALA A 3 -10.79 -15.51 1.89
N ALA A 4 -11.58 -16.58 1.87
CA ALA A 4 -13.01 -16.55 2.18
C ALA A 4 -13.43 -17.39 3.40
N GLN A 5 -12.49 -17.88 4.23
CA GLN A 5 -12.82 -18.84 5.30
C GLN A 5 -12.29 -18.50 6.71
N SER A 6 -12.10 -17.23 7.07
CA SER A 6 -11.60 -16.90 8.42
C SER A 6 -12.29 -15.77 9.16
N THR A 7 -13.53 -15.42 8.78
CA THR A 7 -14.35 -14.45 9.52
C THR A 7 -15.69 -15.03 9.99
N GLU A 8 -15.82 -16.36 10.01
CA GLU A 8 -17.08 -17.06 10.32
C GLU A 8 -17.08 -17.83 11.65
N CYS A 9 -16.05 -17.68 12.48
CA CYS A 9 -16.07 -18.25 13.83
C CYS A 9 -16.34 -17.15 14.87
N ILE A 10 -17.60 -17.09 15.32
CA ILE A 10 -18.18 -16.48 16.53
C ILE A 10 -19.47 -15.67 16.26
N ARG A 11 -19.90 -15.48 15.01
CA ARG A 11 -21.26 -14.99 14.69
C ARG A 11 -21.99 -15.99 13.79
N GLY A 12 -23.05 -16.60 14.32
CA GLY A 12 -24.00 -17.42 13.56
C GLY A 12 -24.04 -18.89 13.97
N ALA A 13 -25.11 -19.27 14.69
CA ALA A 13 -25.57 -20.65 14.65
C ALA A 13 -26.09 -20.92 13.22
N ALA A 14 -25.37 -21.72 12.43
CA ALA A 14 -25.84 -22.20 11.14
C ALA A 14 -26.89 -23.31 11.35
N LEU A 15 -28.11 -23.13 10.85
CA LEU A 15 -29.14 -24.16 10.76
C LEU A 15 -28.89 -25.08 9.54
N PRO A 16 -29.23 -26.39 9.59
CA PRO A 16 -28.99 -27.32 8.49
C PRO A 16 -29.96 -27.12 7.31
N SER A 17 -29.44 -27.24 6.08
CA SER A 17 -30.16 -27.02 4.82
C SER A 17 -31.00 -28.24 4.39
N TRP A 18 -32.19 -28.42 4.96
CA TRP A 18 -33.33 -29.12 4.31
C TRP A 18 -34.61 -29.01 5.16
N ALA A 19 -35.06 -27.79 5.46
CA ALA A 19 -36.43 -27.58 5.97
C ALA A 19 -37.04 -26.40 5.22
N THR A 20 -38.25 -26.60 4.70
CA THR A 20 -39.05 -25.59 4.00
C THR A 20 -39.22 -24.32 4.85
N GLU A 21 -38.94 -23.18 4.21
CA GLU A 21 -38.47 -21.91 4.79
C GLU A 21 -39.56 -21.01 5.42
N GLU A 22 -40.77 -21.52 5.68
CA GLU A 22 -41.94 -20.65 5.95
C GLU A 22 -42.54 -20.72 7.36
N GLN A 23 -41.93 -21.43 8.33
CA GLN A 23 -42.58 -21.64 9.64
C GLN A 23 -41.75 -21.44 10.93
N LEU A 24 -40.52 -20.89 10.91
CA LEU A 24 -39.73 -20.70 12.15
C LEU A 24 -38.86 -19.43 12.20
N ALA A 25 -39.17 -18.36 11.47
CA ALA A 25 -38.42 -17.10 11.59
C ALA A 25 -39.02 -16.21 12.69
N GLY A 26 -38.21 -15.77 13.65
CA GLY A 26 -38.59 -14.69 14.57
C GLY A 26 -38.66 -13.34 13.84
N ASP A 27 -39.05 -12.27 14.55
CA ASP A 27 -39.20 -10.94 13.94
C ASP A 27 -37.92 -10.51 13.22
N THR A 28 -38.05 -10.14 11.95
CA THR A 28 -36.92 -9.70 11.15
C THR A 28 -36.53 -8.26 11.49
N ALA A 29 -35.30 -7.85 11.16
CA ALA A 29 -34.85 -6.47 11.35
C ALA A 29 -35.80 -5.42 10.73
N LYS A 30 -36.47 -5.76 9.62
CA LYS A 30 -37.44 -4.87 8.96
C LYS A 30 -38.75 -4.75 9.75
N ASP A 31 -39.22 -5.84 10.32
CA ASP A 31 -40.45 -5.87 11.13
C ASP A 31 -40.23 -5.10 12.44
N LEU A 32 -39.08 -5.31 13.07
CA LEU A 32 -38.66 -4.57 14.25
C LEU A 32 -38.50 -3.06 13.94
N LEU A 33 -37.90 -2.71 12.80
CA LEU A 33 -37.74 -1.32 12.39
C LEU A 33 -39.10 -0.64 12.17
N ALA A 34 -40.06 -1.33 11.57
CA ALA A 34 -41.42 -0.83 11.39
C ALA A 34 -42.17 -0.63 12.72
N THR A 35 -41.87 -1.46 13.72
CA THR A 35 -42.50 -1.43 15.05
C THR A 35 -41.93 -0.31 15.92
N HIS A 36 -40.62 -0.10 15.89
CA HIS A 36 -39.94 0.92 16.68
C HIS A 36 -39.66 2.16 15.83
N GLN A 37 -40.63 3.07 15.72
CA GLN A 37 -40.51 4.27 14.86
C GLN A 37 -39.89 5.49 15.53
N ASP A 38 -39.83 5.52 16.87
CA ASP A 38 -39.30 6.66 17.62
C ASP A 38 -37.79 6.84 17.41
N GLU A 39 -37.38 8.04 16.95
CA GLU A 39 -35.99 8.33 16.62
C GLU A 39 -35.09 8.43 17.87
N GLY A 40 -35.63 8.94 18.98
CA GLY A 40 -34.90 9.04 20.25
C GLY A 40 -34.57 7.66 20.82
N TRP A 41 -35.56 6.77 20.82
CA TRP A 41 -35.41 5.37 21.16
C TRP A 41 -34.41 4.67 20.25
N ARG A 42 -34.53 4.83 18.92
CA ARG A 42 -33.61 4.22 17.95
C ARG A 42 -32.16 4.65 18.17
N ARG A 43 -31.92 5.95 18.40
CA ARG A 43 -30.58 6.49 18.68
C ARG A 43 -30.02 5.92 19.98
N SER A 44 -30.84 5.82 21.02
CA SER A 44 -30.43 5.26 22.31
C SER A 44 -30.14 3.76 22.22
N PHE A 45 -31.00 3.00 21.53
CA PHE A 45 -30.81 1.58 21.26
C PHE A 45 -29.52 1.33 20.48
N ALA A 46 -29.30 2.04 19.37
CA ALA A 46 -28.05 1.95 18.61
C ALA A 46 -26.82 2.25 19.49
N GLY A 47 -26.90 3.31 20.31
CA GLY A 47 -25.83 3.64 21.25
C GLY A 47 -25.57 2.54 22.29
N ILE A 48 -26.62 1.90 22.83
CA ILE A 48 -26.45 0.77 23.75
C ILE A 48 -25.77 -0.40 23.04
N VAL A 49 -26.21 -0.73 21.81
CA VAL A 49 -25.64 -1.81 21.01
C VAL A 49 -24.16 -1.54 20.72
N ASP A 50 -23.78 -0.33 20.33
CA ASP A 50 -22.38 0.04 20.11
C ASP A 50 -21.51 -0.17 21.37
N LEU A 51 -22.03 0.19 22.55
CA LEU A 51 -21.34 -0.04 23.83
C LEU A 51 -21.24 -1.53 24.17
N MET A 52 -22.27 -2.33 23.88
CA MET A 52 -22.25 -3.79 24.11
C MET A 52 -21.31 -4.52 23.14
N ASP A 53 -21.24 -4.08 21.89
CA ASP A 53 -20.29 -4.58 20.90
C ASP A 53 -18.86 -4.27 21.32
N LEU A 54 -18.59 -3.04 21.79
CA LEU A 54 -17.31 -2.64 22.37
C LEU A 54 -16.89 -3.57 23.52
N LEU A 55 -17.78 -3.79 24.49
CA LEU A 55 -17.51 -4.67 25.64
C LEU A 55 -17.32 -6.13 25.21
N THR A 56 -18.02 -6.58 24.16
CA THR A 56 -17.87 -7.95 23.65
C THR A 56 -16.52 -8.16 22.94
N SER A 57 -16.01 -7.14 22.25
CA SER A 57 -14.74 -7.22 21.54
C SER A 57 -13.52 -7.02 22.44
N CYS A 58 -13.67 -6.43 23.63
CA CYS A 58 -12.53 -5.96 24.41
C CYS A 58 -11.66 -7.07 25.04
N ILE A 59 -10.44 -6.70 25.42
CA ILE A 59 -9.52 -7.60 26.12
C ILE A 59 -9.52 -7.27 27.62
N ILE A 60 -9.77 -8.29 28.44
CA ILE A 60 -9.74 -8.23 29.90
C ILE A 60 -8.79 -9.28 30.46
N LYS A 61 -8.33 -9.08 31.70
CA LYS A 61 -7.55 -10.08 32.46
C LYS A 61 -8.46 -11.21 32.96
N ASP A 62 -7.94 -12.41 33.16
CA ASP A 62 -8.69 -13.52 33.79
C ASP A 62 -9.23 -13.19 35.18
N SER A 63 -8.60 -12.23 35.89
CA SER A 63 -9.06 -11.75 37.20
C SER A 63 -10.14 -10.67 37.13
N PHE A 64 -10.69 -10.36 35.95
CA PHE A 64 -11.67 -9.29 35.79
C PHE A 64 -13.03 -9.65 36.38
N SER A 65 -13.57 -8.77 37.23
CA SER A 65 -14.92 -8.86 37.81
C SER A 65 -15.78 -7.70 37.33
N VAL A 66 -17.07 -7.95 37.06
CA VAL A 66 -17.98 -6.90 36.58
C VAL A 66 -18.18 -5.83 37.66
N PRO A 67 -17.87 -4.54 37.39
CA PRO A 67 -18.15 -3.47 38.33
C PRO A 67 -19.66 -3.28 38.53
N SER A 68 -20.11 -3.15 39.78
CA SER A 68 -21.52 -2.88 40.10
C SER A 68 -22.04 -1.60 39.44
N ALA A 69 -21.16 -0.63 39.20
CA ALA A 69 -21.48 0.62 38.51
C ALA A 69 -22.02 0.39 37.08
N ILE A 70 -21.52 -0.61 36.34
CA ILE A 70 -22.02 -0.94 34.98
C ILE A 70 -23.44 -1.49 35.07
N THR A 71 -23.70 -2.38 36.02
CA THR A 71 -25.03 -2.98 36.20
C THR A 71 -26.04 -2.01 36.81
N ALA A 72 -25.59 -0.95 37.49
CA ALA A 72 -26.46 0.06 38.05
C ALA A 72 -26.98 1.05 37.00
N THR A 73 -26.28 1.17 35.86
CA THR A 73 -26.67 2.04 34.74
C THR A 73 -27.53 1.34 33.69
N LEU A 74 -27.47 0.01 33.65
CA LEU A 74 -28.21 -0.82 32.71
C LEU A 74 -29.56 -1.23 33.32
N SER A 75 -30.66 -0.80 32.71
CA SER A 75 -32.00 -1.19 33.14
C SER A 75 -32.47 -2.40 32.35
N LEU A 76 -33.02 -3.42 33.03
CA LEU A 76 -33.53 -4.62 32.38
C LEU A 76 -35.06 -4.57 32.26
N THR A 77 -35.57 -4.99 31.12
CA THR A 77 -37.00 -5.25 30.91
C THR A 77 -37.50 -6.37 31.82
N GLU A 78 -38.80 -6.65 31.79
CA GLU A 78 -39.36 -7.83 32.47
C GLU A 78 -38.71 -9.14 31.97
N ALA A 79 -38.58 -9.31 30.65
CA ALA A 79 -37.91 -10.45 30.04
C ALA A 79 -36.43 -10.56 30.48
N GLY A 80 -35.71 -9.43 30.52
CA GLY A 80 -34.32 -9.40 31.00
C GLY A 80 -34.18 -9.76 32.49
N ARG A 81 -35.12 -9.30 33.33
CA ARG A 81 -35.17 -9.64 34.77
C ARG A 81 -35.49 -11.12 34.99
N GLU A 82 -36.40 -11.68 34.20
CA GLU A 82 -36.69 -13.10 34.24
C GLU A 82 -35.47 -13.93 33.83
N MET A 83 -34.81 -13.57 32.72
CA MET A 83 -33.58 -14.23 32.27
C MET A 83 -32.49 -14.16 33.34
N LYS A 84 -32.24 -12.98 33.92
CA LYS A 84 -31.29 -12.81 35.03
C LYS A 84 -31.63 -13.72 36.21
N SER A 85 -32.91 -13.82 36.58
CA SER A 85 -33.38 -14.69 37.68
C SER A 85 -33.14 -16.16 37.37
N ARG A 86 -33.38 -16.61 36.14
CA ARG A 86 -33.11 -17.97 35.68
C ARG A 86 -31.61 -18.29 35.76
N LEU A 87 -30.75 -17.41 35.27
CA LEU A 87 -29.29 -17.57 35.35
C LEU A 87 -28.80 -17.72 36.80
N ILE A 88 -29.32 -16.89 37.72
CA ILE A 88 -28.91 -16.94 39.13
C ILE A 88 -29.44 -18.21 39.81
N ARG A 89 -30.70 -18.59 39.59
CA ARG A 89 -31.35 -19.67 40.34
C ARG A 89 -31.09 -21.06 39.78
N GLN A 90 -30.97 -21.21 38.46
CA GLN A 90 -30.85 -22.51 37.79
C GLN A 90 -29.40 -22.86 37.47
N GLU A 91 -28.60 -21.85 37.13
CA GLU A 91 -27.24 -22.02 36.60
C GLU A 91 -26.17 -21.46 37.57
N GLU A 92 -26.59 -20.96 38.74
CA GLU A 92 -25.74 -20.41 39.81
C GLU A 92 -24.79 -19.29 39.37
N VAL A 93 -25.18 -18.52 38.33
CA VAL A 93 -24.36 -17.42 37.82
C VAL A 93 -24.40 -16.24 38.81
N PRO A 94 -23.25 -15.61 39.13
CA PRO A 94 -23.24 -14.45 40.02
C PRO A 94 -24.09 -13.28 39.47
N SER A 95 -24.67 -12.49 40.38
CA SER A 95 -25.74 -11.54 40.01
C SER A 95 -25.31 -10.41 39.07
N LEU A 96 -24.07 -9.93 39.19
CA LEU A 96 -23.56 -8.83 38.37
C LEU A 96 -23.26 -9.33 36.95
N GLU A 97 -22.63 -10.50 36.85
CA GLU A 97 -22.34 -11.21 35.62
C GLU A 97 -23.62 -11.55 34.87
N ALA A 98 -24.60 -12.17 35.54
CA ALA A 98 -25.90 -12.49 34.95
C ALA A 98 -26.62 -11.25 34.41
N HIS A 99 -26.48 -10.10 35.08
CA HIS A 99 -27.07 -8.84 34.63
C HIS A 99 -26.39 -8.29 33.38
N LEU A 100 -25.04 -8.22 33.37
CA LEU A 100 -24.30 -7.75 32.20
C LEU A 100 -24.45 -8.71 31.01
N MET A 101 -24.56 -10.02 31.25
CA MET A 101 -24.84 -11.00 30.21
C MET A 101 -26.14 -10.71 29.46
N CYS A 102 -27.22 -10.39 30.17
CA CYS A 102 -28.46 -9.94 29.53
C CYS A 102 -28.24 -8.72 28.63
N GLY A 103 -27.37 -7.79 29.05
CA GLY A 103 -26.95 -6.64 28.25
C GLY A 103 -26.19 -7.04 26.99
N LEU A 104 -25.12 -7.84 27.13
CA LEU A 104 -24.26 -8.25 26.00
C LEU A 104 -25.02 -9.08 24.95
N THR A 105 -26.09 -9.77 25.34
CA THR A 105 -26.94 -10.54 24.42
C THR A 105 -28.04 -9.68 23.77
N LEU A 106 -28.34 -8.51 24.33
CA LEU A 106 -29.43 -7.60 23.93
C LEU A 106 -30.85 -8.16 24.15
N GLY A 107 -31.16 -9.35 23.64
CA GLY A 107 -32.49 -9.98 23.69
C GLY A 107 -32.54 -11.36 23.05
N HIS A 108 -33.73 -11.99 23.08
CA HIS A 108 -34.05 -13.21 22.32
C HIS A 108 -35.27 -12.95 21.42
N ASP A 109 -36.44 -13.43 21.80
CA ASP A 109 -37.75 -13.09 21.22
C ASP A 109 -38.18 -11.68 21.65
N SER A 110 -37.84 -11.32 22.90
CA SER A 110 -38.03 -9.98 23.46
C SER A 110 -36.69 -9.35 23.85
N LEU A 111 -36.64 -8.02 23.88
CA LEU A 111 -35.47 -7.27 24.32
C LEU A 111 -35.26 -7.42 25.84
N PHE A 112 -34.03 -7.66 26.28
CA PHE A 112 -33.69 -7.78 27.71
C PHE A 112 -33.36 -6.42 28.35
N ILE A 113 -32.98 -5.44 27.55
CA ILE A 113 -32.58 -4.11 28.00
C ILE A 113 -33.76 -3.15 27.84
N ASP A 114 -34.05 -2.38 28.88
CA ASP A 114 -34.98 -1.27 28.81
C ASP A 114 -34.22 -0.04 28.27
N VAL A 115 -34.44 0.29 27.00
CA VAL A 115 -33.73 1.36 26.29
C VAL A 115 -34.04 2.74 26.88
N GLU A 116 -35.28 2.98 27.31
CA GLU A 116 -35.70 4.29 27.83
C GLU A 116 -35.21 4.50 29.25
N ALA A 117 -35.19 3.45 30.07
CA ALA A 117 -34.73 3.52 31.45
C ALA A 117 -33.21 3.35 31.63
N THR A 118 -32.46 3.01 30.57
CA THR A 118 -31.01 2.86 30.62
C THR A 118 -30.31 4.21 30.47
N ASP A 119 -29.44 4.55 31.43
CA ASP A 119 -28.65 5.78 31.39
C ASP A 119 -27.40 5.56 30.53
N VAL A 120 -27.53 5.85 29.24
CA VAL A 120 -26.47 5.61 28.23
C VAL A 120 -25.23 6.45 28.51
N ASP A 121 -25.39 7.70 28.94
CA ASP A 121 -24.26 8.60 29.21
C ASP A 121 -23.46 8.16 30.43
N ARG A 122 -24.14 7.73 31.49
CA ARG A 122 -23.48 7.20 32.67
C ARG A 122 -22.85 5.83 32.40
N LEU A 123 -23.50 4.97 31.60
CA LEU A 123 -22.91 3.71 31.15
C LEU A 123 -21.62 3.97 30.37
N ARG A 124 -21.62 4.92 29.43
CA ARG A 124 -20.43 5.36 28.69
C ARG A 124 -19.33 5.83 29.63
N ALA A 125 -19.64 6.67 30.61
CA ALA A 125 -18.66 7.17 31.58
C ALA A 125 -18.02 6.04 32.40
N VAL A 126 -18.82 5.08 32.90
CA VAL A 126 -18.29 3.95 33.66
C VAL A 126 -17.39 3.05 32.80
N ILE A 127 -17.74 2.82 31.54
CA ILE A 127 -16.90 2.06 30.59
C ILE A 127 -15.59 2.83 30.32
N SER A 128 -15.68 4.15 30.12
CA SER A 128 -14.51 5.03 29.96
C SER A 128 -13.51 4.86 31.10
N ASP A 129 -13.99 4.85 32.36
CA ASP A 129 -13.13 4.66 33.53
C ASP A 129 -12.43 3.28 33.53
N GLN A 130 -13.09 2.23 33.03
CA GLN A 130 -12.46 0.90 32.90
C GLN A 130 -11.36 0.87 31.83
N ILE A 131 -11.53 1.65 30.75
CA ILE A 131 -10.52 1.78 29.69
C ILE A 131 -9.31 2.57 30.21
N VAL A 132 -9.54 3.75 30.80
CA VAL A 132 -8.48 4.61 31.34
C VAL A 132 -7.69 3.91 32.45
N SER A 133 -8.36 3.12 33.30
CA SER A 133 -7.68 2.32 34.33
C SER A 133 -6.97 1.06 33.80
N GLY A 134 -7.07 0.76 32.50
CA GLY A 134 -6.41 -0.38 31.86
C GLY A 134 -7.01 -1.74 32.24
N LYS A 135 -8.22 -1.78 32.80
CA LYS A 135 -8.98 -3.00 33.09
C LYS A 135 -9.60 -3.59 31.82
N ILE A 136 -10.02 -2.71 30.92
CA ILE A 136 -10.45 -3.00 29.56
C ILE A 136 -9.37 -2.47 28.62
N ARG A 137 -8.91 -3.30 27.68
CA ARG A 137 -7.79 -2.96 26.78
C ARG A 137 -8.12 -3.23 25.32
N PHE A 138 -7.47 -2.44 24.47
CA PHE A 138 -7.47 -2.55 23.02
C PHE A 138 -6.03 -2.35 22.49
N PRO A 139 -5.59 -3.13 21.49
CA PRO A 139 -4.25 -2.99 20.92
C PRO A 139 -4.17 -1.78 19.99
N PHE A 140 -3.06 -1.05 20.07
CA PHE A 140 -2.71 -0.08 19.04
C PHE A 140 -2.12 -0.80 17.81
N VAL A 141 -2.87 -0.81 16.71
CA VAL A 141 -2.54 -1.57 15.48
C VAL A 141 -1.92 -0.72 14.36
N PHE A 142 -1.84 0.60 14.58
CA PHE A 142 -1.36 1.55 13.58
C PHE A 142 0.16 1.69 13.62
N GLY A 143 0.78 1.76 12.44
CA GLY A 143 2.22 1.78 12.30
C GLY A 143 2.88 0.49 12.76
N ARG A 144 4.08 0.61 13.33
CA ARG A 144 4.97 -0.54 13.58
C ARG A 144 5.09 -1.00 15.01
N GLN A 145 4.62 -0.22 15.98
CA GLN A 145 4.93 -0.42 17.39
C GLN A 145 4.55 -1.82 17.88
N LEU A 146 3.34 -2.29 17.54
CA LEU A 146 2.88 -3.63 17.88
C LEU A 146 3.75 -4.72 17.24
N TYR A 147 4.10 -4.55 15.95
CA TYR A 147 4.96 -5.49 15.22
C TYR A 147 6.36 -5.58 15.85
N ASP A 148 7.00 -4.42 16.05
CA ASP A 148 8.37 -4.34 16.55
C ASP A 148 8.45 -4.87 18.00
N TYR A 149 7.44 -4.58 18.83
CA TYR A 149 7.39 -5.11 20.20
C TYR A 149 7.12 -6.61 20.23
N PHE A 150 6.16 -7.11 19.42
CA PHE A 150 5.91 -8.55 19.31
C PHE A 150 7.17 -9.31 18.87
N ALA A 151 7.88 -8.80 17.87
CA ALA A 151 9.14 -9.37 17.39
C ALA A 151 10.30 -9.30 18.40
N ALA A 152 10.24 -8.39 19.37
CA ALA A 152 11.24 -8.28 20.43
C ALA A 152 10.98 -9.18 21.64
N GLN A 153 9.72 -9.52 21.91
CA GLN A 153 9.31 -10.31 23.08
C GLN A 153 9.15 -11.80 22.82
N PHE A 154 8.67 -12.18 21.62
CA PHE A 154 8.29 -13.56 21.33
C PHE A 154 9.18 -14.13 20.23
N ASP A 155 10.03 -15.11 20.55
CA ASP A 155 10.94 -15.75 19.60
C ASP A 155 10.25 -16.82 18.72
N GLU A 156 9.19 -17.46 19.21
CA GLU A 156 8.47 -18.54 18.53
C GLU A 156 7.29 -18.05 17.69
N GLU A 157 7.06 -18.71 16.55
CA GLU A 157 5.88 -18.48 15.72
C GLU A 157 4.63 -18.96 16.47
N LYS A 158 3.83 -18.01 16.96
CA LYS A 158 2.59 -18.29 17.67
C LYS A 158 1.40 -17.81 16.85
N ASP A 159 0.44 -18.70 16.62
CA ASP A 159 -0.85 -18.35 16.04
C ASP A 159 -1.79 -17.71 17.06
N ARG A 160 -1.55 -17.96 18.35
CA ARG A 160 -2.37 -17.49 19.47
C ARG A 160 -1.51 -17.17 20.68
N LEU A 161 -1.79 -16.06 21.34
CA LEU A 161 -1.23 -15.72 22.65
C LEU A 161 -2.16 -16.18 23.76
N SER A 162 -1.61 -16.60 24.90
CA SER A 162 -2.37 -16.75 26.15
C SER A 162 -2.87 -15.39 26.67
N ASN A 163 -3.77 -15.39 27.67
CA ASN A 163 -4.24 -14.13 28.27
C ASN A 163 -3.09 -13.36 28.92
N GLU A 164 -2.20 -14.04 29.62
CA GLU A 164 -1.04 -13.41 30.27
C GLU A 164 -0.10 -12.76 29.25
N GLU A 165 0.28 -13.48 28.19
CA GLU A 165 1.11 -12.94 27.10
C GLU A 165 0.41 -11.79 26.35
N THR A 166 -0.91 -11.90 26.15
CA THR A 166 -1.70 -10.83 25.53
C THR A 166 -1.66 -9.57 26.38
N ILE A 167 -1.87 -9.69 27.69
CA ILE A 167 -1.84 -8.56 28.62
C ILE A 167 -0.45 -7.95 28.70
N GLN A 168 0.61 -8.77 28.76
CA GLN A 168 1.99 -8.31 28.74
C GLN A 168 2.31 -7.52 27.46
N LEU A 169 1.82 -7.98 26.30
CA LEU A 169 1.93 -7.27 25.03
C LEU A 169 1.21 -5.91 25.08
N LEU A 170 -0.04 -5.88 25.55
CA LEU A 170 -0.86 -4.67 25.63
C LEU A 170 -0.42 -3.68 26.71
N GLU A 171 0.39 -4.09 27.68
CA GLU A 171 0.96 -3.20 28.71
C GLU A 171 2.15 -2.41 28.20
N ALA A 172 2.78 -2.85 27.11
CA ALA A 172 4.01 -2.26 26.59
C ALA A 172 3.84 -1.47 25.29
N ILE A 173 2.65 -1.49 24.70
CA ILE A 173 2.27 -0.66 23.56
C ILE A 173 1.24 0.38 23.97
N PRO A 174 1.09 1.49 23.22
CA PRO A 174 0.04 2.47 23.50
C PRO A 174 -1.38 1.88 23.45
N PRO A 175 -2.37 2.53 24.08
CA PRO A 175 -3.77 2.14 23.96
C PRO A 175 -4.26 2.22 22.51
N GLY A 176 -5.06 1.24 22.11
CA GLY A 176 -5.68 1.21 20.80
C GLY A 176 -6.72 2.31 20.58
N VAL A 177 -6.85 2.74 19.32
CA VAL A 177 -7.81 3.76 18.89
C VAL A 177 -8.82 3.12 17.93
N PHE A 178 -10.10 3.11 18.31
CA PHE A 178 -11.18 2.44 17.57
C PHE A 178 -12.46 3.26 17.64
N GLN A 179 -13.43 2.95 16.77
CA GLN A 179 -14.72 3.63 16.78
C GLN A 179 -15.89 2.64 16.58
N TYR A 180 -16.83 2.68 17.53
CA TYR A 180 -18.06 1.89 17.57
C TYR A 180 -19.24 2.84 17.41
N GLY A 181 -19.71 2.99 16.17
CA GLY A 181 -20.75 3.96 15.83
C GLY A 181 -20.28 5.37 16.17
N ARG A 182 -20.94 6.02 17.13
CA ARG A 182 -20.56 7.37 17.60
C ARG A 182 -19.49 7.37 18.68
N TYR A 183 -19.12 6.23 19.26
CA TYR A 183 -18.18 6.19 20.37
C TYR A 183 -16.76 5.89 19.93
N VAL A 184 -15.85 6.81 20.24
CA VAL A 184 -14.41 6.68 19.98
C VAL A 184 -13.73 6.18 21.25
N VAL A 185 -13.05 5.05 21.12
CA VAL A 185 -12.15 4.48 22.12
C VAL A 185 -10.75 5.00 21.86
N GLY A 186 -10.06 5.44 22.91
CA GLY A 186 -8.67 5.86 22.81
C GLY A 186 -8.00 6.06 24.18
N PRO A 187 -6.81 6.68 24.21
CA PRO A 187 -6.09 7.01 25.44
C PRO A 187 -6.91 7.80 26.46
N SER A 188 -7.85 8.63 26.02
CA SER A 188 -8.72 9.42 26.91
C SER A 188 -9.96 8.65 27.39
N GLY A 189 -10.06 7.36 27.10
CA GLY A 189 -11.20 6.50 27.45
C GLY A 189 -12.22 6.40 26.33
N LEU A 190 -13.46 6.79 26.60
CA LEU A 190 -14.60 6.69 25.68
C LEU A 190 -15.26 8.04 25.43
N ARG A 191 -15.14 8.56 24.21
CA ARG A 191 -15.67 9.86 23.79
C ARG A 191 -16.75 9.71 22.73
N GLU A 192 -17.59 10.72 22.60
CA GLU A 192 -18.60 10.78 21.54
C GLU A 192 -18.07 11.60 20.37
N SER A 193 -18.32 11.12 19.16
CA SER A 193 -18.06 11.77 17.88
C SER A 193 -19.39 12.15 17.23
N ASP A 194 -19.41 13.29 16.56
CA ASP A 194 -20.55 13.70 15.74
C ASP A 194 -20.67 12.88 14.45
N HIS A 195 -19.64 12.09 14.11
CA HIS A 195 -19.57 11.29 12.90
C HIS A 195 -19.55 9.81 13.23
N GLY A 196 -20.58 9.06 12.82
CA GLY A 196 -20.62 7.61 13.02
C GLY A 196 -19.64 6.86 12.11
N ARG A 197 -18.82 5.97 12.68
CA ARG A 197 -17.93 5.07 11.92
C ARG A 197 -17.95 3.65 12.48
N LEU A 198 -17.65 2.69 11.61
CA LEU A 198 -17.44 1.29 12.01
C LEU A 198 -15.96 0.94 11.87
N LEU A 199 -15.19 1.24 12.90
CA LEU A 199 -13.77 0.89 13.04
C LEU A 199 -13.62 -0.02 14.25
N GLN A 200 -14.14 -1.23 14.13
CA GLN A 200 -14.19 -2.19 15.23
C GLN A 200 -12.84 -2.90 15.42
N PHE A 201 -12.51 -3.17 16.68
CA PHE A 201 -11.37 -4.00 17.03
C PHE A 201 -11.60 -5.47 16.64
N THR A 202 -10.55 -6.11 16.10
CA THR A 202 -10.52 -7.56 15.90
C THR A 202 -9.35 -8.17 16.66
N SER A 203 -9.58 -9.29 17.35
CA SER A 203 -8.56 -9.97 18.16
C SER A 203 -7.40 -10.53 17.34
N ARG A 204 -7.53 -10.59 16.01
CA ARG A 204 -6.48 -11.02 15.10
C ARG A 204 -5.67 -9.81 14.65
N VAL A 205 -4.48 -9.64 15.21
CA VAL A 205 -3.62 -8.48 14.95
C VAL A 205 -2.40 -8.86 14.11
N PRO A 206 -1.90 -7.97 13.23
CA PRO A 206 -0.68 -8.19 12.46
C PRO A 206 0.54 -8.27 13.39
N ALA A 207 1.38 -9.29 13.29
CA ALA A 207 2.37 -9.57 14.33
C ALA A 207 3.79 -9.85 13.83
N TYR A 208 3.98 -10.65 12.79
CA TYR A 208 5.33 -11.06 12.37
C TYR A 208 5.42 -11.44 10.89
N HIS A 209 6.65 -11.49 10.37
CA HIS A 209 6.99 -12.20 9.14
C HIS A 209 7.78 -13.46 9.53
N CYS A 210 7.50 -14.58 8.86
CA CYS A 210 8.28 -15.80 9.07
C CYS A 210 9.72 -15.63 8.57
N ASP A 211 10.55 -16.62 8.88
CA ASP A 211 11.95 -16.69 8.46
C ASP A 211 12.13 -17.04 6.97
N ASP A 212 11.08 -17.54 6.30
CA ASP A 212 11.12 -17.88 4.87
C ASP A 212 11.55 -16.68 4.00
N PRO A 213 12.67 -16.76 3.27
CA PRO A 213 13.21 -15.67 2.46
C PRO A 213 12.33 -15.28 1.26
N VAL A 214 11.30 -16.03 0.92
CA VAL A 214 10.34 -15.62 -0.12
C VAL A 214 8.98 -15.19 0.42
N CYS A 215 8.68 -15.47 1.69
CA CYS A 215 7.44 -15.03 2.29
C CYS A 215 7.46 -13.51 2.51
N ARG A 216 6.46 -12.83 1.93
CA ARG A 216 6.22 -11.40 2.09
C ARG A 216 4.92 -11.11 2.86
N LYS A 217 4.32 -12.14 3.45
CA LYS A 217 3.03 -12.03 4.11
C LYS A 217 3.25 -11.58 5.56
N LEU A 218 2.53 -10.56 5.97
CA LEU A 218 2.38 -10.22 7.38
C LEU A 218 1.43 -11.22 8.04
N HIS A 219 1.98 -12.08 8.88
CA HIS A 219 1.23 -13.05 9.66
C HIS A 219 0.54 -12.37 10.83
N SER A 220 -0.61 -12.90 11.20
CA SER A 220 -1.43 -12.39 12.28
C SER A 220 -1.42 -13.34 13.46
N VAL A 221 -1.44 -12.80 14.68
CA VAL A 221 -1.64 -13.57 15.91
C VAL A 221 -3.03 -13.30 16.47
N LEU A 222 -3.64 -14.32 17.07
CA LEU A 222 -4.88 -14.17 17.82
C LEU A 222 -4.59 -13.79 19.27
N LEU A 223 -5.03 -12.60 19.67
CA LEU A 223 -5.03 -12.15 21.06
C LEU A 223 -6.14 -12.87 21.85
N SER A 224 -5.83 -13.29 23.08
CA SER A 224 -6.80 -13.94 23.96
C SER A 224 -7.28 -12.99 25.05
N THR A 225 -8.60 -12.88 25.18
CA THR A 225 -9.24 -12.23 26.33
C THR A 225 -9.33 -13.20 27.51
N GLY A 226 -9.66 -12.69 28.69
CA GLY A 226 -9.73 -13.49 29.92
C GLY A 226 -10.91 -14.46 29.88
N HIS A 227 -10.68 -15.70 29.45
CA HIS A 227 -11.72 -16.73 29.37
C HIS A 227 -12.13 -17.26 30.74
N SER A 228 -11.24 -17.16 31.73
CA SER A 228 -11.52 -17.56 33.11
C SER A 228 -12.18 -16.46 33.93
N ALA A 229 -12.31 -15.24 33.40
CA ALA A 229 -13.09 -14.18 34.03
C ALA A 229 -14.55 -14.64 34.19
N PRO A 230 -15.19 -14.44 35.36
CA PRO A 230 -16.55 -14.92 35.64
C PRO A 230 -17.58 -14.57 34.55
N ILE A 231 -17.49 -13.38 33.97
CA ILE A 231 -18.38 -12.95 32.88
C ILE A 231 -18.25 -13.81 31.61
N ASN A 232 -17.06 -14.32 31.30
CA ASN A 232 -16.80 -15.13 30.10
C ASN A 232 -16.94 -16.63 30.38
N ALA A 233 -16.47 -17.10 31.54
CA ALA A 233 -16.54 -18.50 31.94
C ALA A 233 -18.00 -19.01 31.98
N GLU A 234 -18.92 -18.13 32.39
CA GLU A 234 -20.32 -18.48 32.60
C GLU A 234 -21.19 -18.31 31.31
N ARG A 235 -20.67 -17.72 30.21
CA ARG A 235 -21.44 -17.42 28.98
C ARG A 235 -22.10 -18.66 28.36
N GLY A 236 -21.44 -19.81 28.41
CA GLY A 236 -21.96 -21.06 27.85
C GLY A 236 -23.27 -21.53 28.52
N LYS A 237 -23.52 -21.12 29.77
CA LYS A 237 -24.78 -21.42 30.48
C LYS A 237 -25.94 -20.60 29.89
N LEU A 238 -25.73 -19.32 29.59
CA LEU A 238 -26.72 -18.49 28.92
C LEU A 238 -27.06 -19.03 27.52
N GLU A 239 -26.05 -19.35 26.71
CA GLU A 239 -26.28 -19.91 25.37
C GLU A 239 -27.11 -21.19 25.40
N ARG A 240 -26.91 -22.04 26.42
CA ARG A 240 -27.70 -23.26 26.63
C ARG A 240 -29.16 -22.95 26.93
N ILE A 241 -29.43 -21.98 27.82
CA ILE A 241 -30.79 -21.53 28.12
C ILE A 241 -31.47 -21.00 26.87
N LEU A 242 -30.81 -20.08 26.14
CA LEU A 242 -31.37 -19.46 24.93
C LEU A 242 -31.73 -20.53 23.87
N ARG A 243 -30.85 -21.50 23.61
CA ARG A 243 -31.13 -22.60 22.66
C ARG A 243 -32.28 -23.51 23.07
N SER A 244 -32.63 -23.54 24.36
CA SER A 244 -33.75 -24.33 24.88
C SER A 244 -35.08 -23.58 24.87
N MET A 245 -35.08 -22.29 24.54
CA MET A 245 -36.30 -21.49 24.48
C MET A 245 -37.15 -21.89 23.25
N PRO A 246 -38.48 -21.99 23.40
CA PRO A 246 -39.36 -22.44 22.34
C PRO A 246 -39.65 -21.37 21.27
N ALA A 247 -39.55 -20.09 21.62
CA ALA A 247 -39.74 -18.98 20.68
C ALA A 247 -38.48 -18.80 19.82
N PRO A 248 -38.61 -18.44 18.53
CA PRO A 248 -37.46 -18.10 17.70
C PRO A 248 -36.84 -16.76 18.15
N ALA A 249 -35.54 -16.58 17.90
CA ALA A 249 -34.85 -15.32 18.21
C ALA A 249 -35.21 -14.23 17.19
N ALA A 250 -35.45 -13.01 17.67
CA ALA A 250 -35.63 -11.83 16.84
C ALA A 250 -34.27 -11.20 16.48
N ASP A 251 -34.21 -10.52 15.33
CA ASP A 251 -32.96 -9.98 14.78
C ASP A 251 -32.64 -8.56 15.32
N TRP A 252 -32.39 -8.47 16.64
CA TRP A 252 -32.05 -7.21 17.30
C TRP A 252 -30.74 -6.58 16.80
N ALA A 253 -29.75 -7.41 16.46
CA ALA A 253 -28.50 -6.93 15.89
C ALA A 253 -28.70 -6.40 14.46
N GLY A 254 -29.55 -7.05 13.66
CA GLY A 254 -29.98 -6.56 12.36
C GLY A 254 -30.73 -5.24 12.47
N LEU A 255 -31.61 -5.07 13.47
CA LEU A 255 -32.27 -3.78 13.74
C LEU A 255 -31.26 -2.66 13.99
N ALA A 256 -30.25 -2.88 14.83
CA ALA A 256 -29.21 -1.89 15.10
C ALA A 256 -28.45 -1.51 13.82
N ASN A 257 -28.15 -2.50 12.97
CA ASN A 257 -27.57 -2.25 11.65
C ASN A 257 -28.50 -1.44 10.74
N GLU A 258 -29.80 -1.71 10.70
CA GLU A 258 -30.74 -0.93 9.89
C GLU A 258 -30.92 0.51 10.40
N ILE A 259 -30.83 0.73 11.72
CA ILE A 259 -30.86 2.08 12.33
C ILE A 259 -29.58 2.86 12.00
N THR A 260 -28.42 2.20 12.12
CA THR A 260 -27.10 2.82 11.92
C THR A 260 -26.68 2.90 10.46
N ARG A 261 -27.32 2.12 9.56
CA ARG A 261 -27.20 2.26 8.11
C ARG A 261 -27.70 3.65 7.72
N SER A 262 -26.80 4.63 7.65
CA SER A 262 -27.03 5.74 6.74
C SER A 262 -27.15 5.14 5.35
N LYS A 263 -28.27 5.37 4.66
CA LYS A 263 -28.56 4.82 3.32
C LYS A 263 -27.48 5.16 2.28
N GLU A 264 -26.57 6.05 2.61
CA GLU A 264 -25.49 6.54 1.75
C GLU A 264 -24.14 5.83 1.98
N SER A 265 -23.92 5.11 3.09
CA SER A 265 -22.55 4.68 3.50
C SER A 265 -22.08 3.30 3.01
N TYR A 266 -22.88 2.23 3.14
CA TYR A 266 -22.36 0.86 2.84
C TYR A 266 -22.21 0.56 1.34
N PHE A 267 -23.13 1.08 0.53
CA PHE A 267 -23.18 0.87 -0.93
C PHE A 267 -22.64 2.07 -1.73
N GLY A 268 -22.21 3.13 -1.05
CA GLY A 268 -21.71 4.35 -1.68
C GLY A 268 -20.39 4.15 -2.42
N ASN A 269 -20.12 5.03 -3.39
CA ASN A 269 -18.86 5.08 -4.12
C ASN A 269 -17.84 6.07 -3.50
N SER A 270 -18.27 6.85 -2.51
CA SER A 270 -17.50 7.88 -1.81
C SER A 270 -17.83 7.89 -0.30
N TRP A 271 -17.45 6.85 0.46
CA TRP A 271 -17.61 6.86 1.93
C TRP A 271 -16.46 6.14 2.66
N THR A 272 -16.03 6.76 3.76
CA THR A 272 -15.25 6.30 4.93
C THR A 272 -14.45 5.01 4.78
N ALA A 273 -13.49 4.96 3.87
CA ALA A 273 -12.37 4.05 4.07
C ALA A 273 -11.57 4.64 5.22
N PRO A 274 -11.39 3.92 6.34
CA PRO A 274 -11.02 4.49 7.63
C PRO A 274 -9.77 5.33 7.45
N MET A 275 -9.92 6.65 7.33
CA MET A 275 -8.81 7.56 7.01
C MET A 275 -7.69 7.43 8.03
N ILE A 276 -8.07 7.04 9.24
CA ILE A 276 -7.17 6.66 10.32
C ILE A 276 -6.15 5.58 9.96
N THR A 277 -6.46 4.65 9.05
CA THR A 277 -5.51 3.65 8.55
C THR A 277 -4.44 4.28 7.68
N LEU A 278 -4.81 5.25 6.84
CA LEU A 278 -3.86 6.05 6.07
C LEU A 278 -3.00 6.90 7.02
N LEU A 279 -3.63 7.60 7.97
CA LEU A 279 -2.92 8.44 8.92
C LEU A 279 -1.95 7.64 9.79
N GLY A 280 -2.40 6.50 10.29
CA GLY A 280 -1.68 5.64 11.21
C GLY A 280 -0.52 4.88 10.57
N ASP A 281 -0.64 4.47 9.31
CA ASP A 281 0.36 3.67 8.62
C ASP A 281 1.16 4.44 7.56
N CYS A 282 0.63 5.53 7.00
CA CYS A 282 1.22 6.18 5.83
C CYS A 282 1.83 7.57 6.11
N LEU A 283 1.60 8.14 7.29
CA LEU A 283 2.20 9.42 7.69
C LEU A 283 3.20 9.24 8.84
N GLY A 284 4.37 9.87 8.68
CA GLY A 284 5.34 10.04 9.76
C GLY A 284 4.83 11.01 10.84
N ASP A 285 5.51 11.06 11.98
CA ASP A 285 5.07 11.93 13.09
C ASP A 285 5.20 13.42 12.74
N ASP A 286 6.22 13.81 11.97
CA ASP A 286 6.40 15.18 11.46
C ASP A 286 5.26 15.58 10.49
N GLU A 287 4.83 14.63 9.65
CA GLU A 287 3.70 14.82 8.72
C GLU A 287 2.36 14.92 9.47
N LEU A 288 2.17 14.11 10.53
CA LEU A 288 1.02 14.21 11.42
C LEU A 288 1.02 15.54 12.18
N GLN A 289 2.18 16.05 12.58
CA GLN A 289 2.31 17.36 13.22
C GLN A 289 1.97 18.50 12.25
N ALA A 290 2.35 18.39 10.97
CA ALA A 290 1.94 19.34 9.95
C ALA A 290 0.40 19.35 9.75
N LEU A 291 -0.23 18.17 9.76
CA LEU A 291 -1.69 18.04 9.72
C LEU A 291 -2.36 18.64 10.96
N HIS A 292 -1.82 18.36 12.15
CA HIS A 292 -2.27 18.95 13.42
C HIS A 292 -2.23 20.48 13.36
N GLY A 293 -1.12 21.06 12.94
CA GLY A 293 -0.95 22.50 12.83
C GLY A 293 -1.90 23.16 11.84
N PHE A 294 -2.26 22.47 10.75
CA PHE A 294 -3.23 22.97 9.77
C PHE A 294 -4.67 22.94 10.30
N LEU A 295 -5.08 21.81 10.88
CA LEU A 295 -6.42 21.68 11.46
C LEU A 295 -6.60 22.61 12.67
N GLY A 296 -5.54 22.83 13.44
CA GLY A 296 -5.49 23.74 14.59
C GLY A 296 -5.72 25.22 14.24
N GLN A 297 -5.63 25.62 12.97
CA GLN A 297 -5.95 26.98 12.53
C GLN A 297 -7.45 27.26 12.54
N LYS A 298 -8.26 26.23 12.34
CA LYS A 298 -9.73 26.34 12.24
C LYS A 298 -10.43 25.79 13.48
N HIS A 299 -9.79 24.86 14.20
CA HIS A 299 -10.37 24.17 15.34
C HIS A 299 -9.43 24.24 16.55
N GLU A 300 -9.99 24.38 17.74
CA GLU A 300 -9.22 24.26 18.97
C GLU A 300 -8.83 22.80 19.20
N LEU A 301 -7.54 22.50 19.00
CA LEU A 301 -6.97 21.17 19.22
C LEU A 301 -6.00 21.20 20.40
N PRO A 302 -5.98 20.14 21.24
CA PRO A 302 -4.95 20.00 22.25
C PRO A 302 -3.56 19.89 21.58
N PRO A 303 -2.46 20.19 22.30
CA PRO A 303 -1.12 20.02 21.75
C PRO A 303 -0.88 18.59 21.22
N PHE A 304 -0.09 18.47 20.15
CA PHE A 304 0.35 17.16 19.67
C PHE A 304 1.29 16.53 20.72
N VAL A 305 0.81 15.50 21.42
CA VAL A 305 1.59 14.75 22.43
C VAL A 305 2.09 13.43 21.87
N SER A 306 1.19 12.67 21.26
CA SER A 306 1.51 11.36 20.67
C SER A 306 0.55 11.01 19.55
N ARG A 307 0.95 10.02 18.73
CA ARG A 307 0.18 9.55 17.59
C ARG A 307 -1.20 9.06 18.00
N GLU A 308 -1.30 8.18 18.98
CA GLU A 308 -2.56 7.61 19.44
C GLU A 308 -3.54 8.68 19.97
N GLN A 309 -3.06 9.70 20.67
CA GLN A 309 -3.92 10.80 21.14
C GLN A 309 -4.40 11.66 19.97
N PHE A 310 -3.54 11.94 19.00
CA PHE A 310 -3.94 12.71 17.82
C PHE A 310 -4.94 11.94 16.95
N LEU A 311 -4.72 10.64 16.74
CA LEU A 311 -5.65 9.76 16.03
C LEU A 311 -7.03 9.72 16.75
N GLU A 312 -7.05 9.66 18.08
CA GLU A 312 -8.29 9.77 18.87
C GLU A 312 -9.01 11.10 18.61
N GLU A 313 -8.31 12.24 18.71
CA GLU A 313 -8.90 13.57 18.48
C GLU A 313 -9.46 13.72 17.06
N LEU A 314 -8.79 13.13 16.05
CA LEU A 314 -9.26 13.16 14.68
C LEU A 314 -10.60 12.44 14.50
N LEU A 315 -10.73 11.24 15.08
CA LEU A 315 -11.99 10.49 15.01
C LEU A 315 -13.13 11.19 15.76
N VAL A 316 -12.83 11.88 16.86
CA VAL A 316 -13.83 12.61 17.65
C VAL A 316 -14.36 13.83 16.90
N ARG A 317 -13.49 14.60 16.25
CA ARG A 317 -13.82 15.98 15.83
C ARG A 317 -14.07 16.18 14.35
N PHE A 318 -13.56 15.31 13.49
CA PHE A 318 -13.56 15.54 12.04
C PHE A 318 -14.23 14.40 11.32
N SER A 319 -14.84 14.69 10.18
CA SER A 319 -15.26 13.71 9.17
C SER A 319 -14.06 13.23 8.34
N ASP A 320 -14.21 12.09 7.65
CA ASP A 320 -13.16 11.57 6.77
C ASP A 320 -12.89 12.49 5.57
N ASP A 321 -13.93 13.20 5.09
CA ASP A 321 -13.83 14.13 3.97
C ASP A 321 -13.04 15.40 4.36
N GLU A 322 -13.23 15.90 5.58
CA GLU A 322 -12.45 17.02 6.11
C GLU A 322 -10.98 16.64 6.27
N ILE A 323 -10.70 15.45 6.79
CA ILE A 323 -9.33 14.92 6.93
C ILE A 323 -8.68 14.77 5.55
N ALA A 324 -9.38 14.14 4.59
CA ALA A 324 -8.86 13.95 3.23
C ALA A 324 -8.60 15.29 2.55
N SER A 325 -9.53 16.24 2.66
CA SER A 325 -9.38 17.59 2.10
C SER A 325 -8.21 18.35 2.73
N ALA A 326 -8.00 18.22 4.04
CA ALA A 326 -6.87 18.83 4.73
C ALA A 326 -5.53 18.26 4.23
N ILE A 327 -5.42 16.93 4.08
CA ILE A 327 -4.23 16.29 3.51
C ILE A 327 -4.01 16.77 2.08
N ASP A 328 -5.06 16.83 1.25
CA ASP A 328 -4.93 17.30 -0.13
C ASP A 328 -4.39 18.73 -0.21
N VAL A 329 -4.85 19.63 0.66
CA VAL A 329 -4.35 21.00 0.74
C VAL A 329 -2.87 21.01 1.14
N LEU A 330 -2.47 20.18 2.10
CA LEU A 330 -1.09 20.11 2.55
C LEU A 330 -0.15 19.52 1.49
N VAL A 331 -0.59 18.51 0.74
CA VAL A 331 0.16 17.94 -0.38
C VAL A 331 0.32 18.97 -1.50
N ARG A 332 -0.78 19.63 -1.91
CA ARG A 332 -0.72 20.70 -2.93
C ARG A 332 0.16 21.86 -2.50
N GLY A 333 0.11 22.22 -1.21
CA GLY A 333 0.94 23.26 -0.61
C GLY A 333 2.40 22.85 -0.36
N LYS A 334 2.80 21.62 -0.75
CA LYS A 334 4.13 21.04 -0.50
C LYS A 334 4.55 21.06 0.98
N LYS A 335 3.58 21.03 1.89
CA LYS A 335 3.81 20.82 3.32
C LYS A 335 3.92 19.33 3.66
N LEU A 336 3.26 18.50 2.87
CA LEU A 336 3.47 17.06 2.82
C LEU A 336 4.08 16.73 1.45
N GLU A 337 5.37 16.46 1.42
CA GLU A 337 6.07 16.14 0.17
C GLU A 337 5.99 14.64 -0.12
N ILE A 338 5.18 14.28 -1.10
CA ILE A 338 5.06 12.91 -1.61
C ILE A 338 5.84 12.83 -2.94
N PRO A 339 6.92 12.03 -3.02
CA PRO A 339 7.66 11.84 -4.26
C PRO A 339 6.76 11.43 -5.43
N VAL A 340 7.08 11.92 -6.62
CA VAL A 340 6.35 11.57 -7.84
C VAL A 340 6.46 10.06 -8.09
N GLY A 341 5.31 9.39 -8.18
CA GLY A 341 5.24 7.93 -8.35
C GLY A 341 5.07 7.15 -7.05
N GLU A 342 5.37 7.73 -5.89
CA GLU A 342 5.10 7.09 -4.60
C GLU A 342 3.59 7.01 -4.36
N VAL A 343 3.10 5.79 -4.11
CA VAL A 343 1.73 5.54 -3.66
C VAL A 343 1.80 4.87 -2.31
N ARG A 344 1.55 5.64 -1.26
CA ARG A 344 1.54 5.16 0.12
C ARG A 344 0.22 4.43 0.40
N ARG A 345 0.33 3.27 1.02
CA ARG A 345 -0.79 2.35 1.28
C ARG A 345 -0.68 1.81 2.70
N PRO A 346 -1.80 1.65 3.44
CA PRO A 346 -1.76 1.05 4.76
C PRO A 346 -1.08 -0.33 4.72
N VAL A 347 -0.19 -0.57 5.69
CA VAL A 347 0.70 -1.75 5.70
C VAL A 347 0.19 -2.77 6.73
N SER A 348 0.23 -2.43 8.02
CA SER A 348 -0.29 -3.28 9.11
C SER A 348 -1.82 -3.38 9.05
N THR A 349 -2.48 -2.29 8.71
CA THR A 349 -3.95 -2.18 8.66
C THR A 349 -4.54 -2.40 7.28
N SER A 350 -3.78 -3.00 6.35
CA SER A 350 -4.21 -3.29 4.96
C SER A 350 -5.48 -4.14 4.80
N HIS A 351 -5.85 -4.86 5.86
CA HIS A 351 -7.05 -5.68 5.95
C HIS A 351 -8.30 -4.89 6.36
N LEU A 352 -8.15 -3.71 6.98
CA LEU A 352 -9.23 -2.82 7.37
C LEU A 352 -9.73 -2.05 6.14
N ARG A 353 -10.78 -2.57 5.52
CA ARG A 353 -11.40 -2.03 4.30
C ARG A 353 -12.87 -1.74 4.55
N SER A 354 -13.41 -0.75 3.86
CA SER A 354 -14.78 -0.26 4.10
C SER A 354 -15.73 -0.52 2.92
N GLY A 355 -17.01 -0.73 3.25
CA GLY A 355 -18.12 -0.86 2.31
C GLY A 355 -18.09 -2.12 1.41
N VAL A 356 -19.10 -2.24 0.55
CA VAL A 356 -19.23 -3.35 -0.41
C VAL A 356 -18.05 -3.45 -1.35
N PHE A 357 -17.53 -2.29 -1.79
CA PHE A 357 -16.38 -2.22 -2.69
C PHE A 357 -15.04 -2.48 -1.98
N ARG A 358 -15.03 -2.72 -0.66
CA ARG A 358 -13.80 -2.94 0.13
C ARG A 358 -12.75 -1.87 -0.15
N LEU A 359 -13.16 -0.61 -0.03
CA LEU A 359 -12.33 0.56 -0.31
C LEU A 359 -11.17 0.66 0.68
N GLN A 360 -10.03 1.12 0.18
CA GLN A 360 -8.83 1.41 0.95
C GLN A 360 -8.31 2.80 0.57
N PRO A 361 -7.95 3.65 1.55
CA PRO A 361 -7.36 4.95 1.26
C PRO A 361 -5.91 4.79 0.78
N GLN A 362 -5.49 5.64 -0.14
CA GLN A 362 -4.12 5.74 -0.63
C GLN A 362 -3.72 7.21 -0.76
N LEU A 363 -2.43 7.49 -0.58
CA LEU A 363 -1.86 8.83 -0.68
C LEU A 363 -0.79 8.86 -1.76
N GLY A 364 -0.83 9.88 -2.61
CA GLY A 364 0.16 10.13 -3.67
C GLY A 364 0.37 11.62 -3.88
N LYS A 365 1.13 11.99 -4.92
CA LYS A 365 1.41 13.40 -5.27
C LYS A 365 0.15 14.28 -5.47
N ASN A 366 -0.98 13.65 -5.82
CA ASN A 366 -2.26 14.31 -6.07
C ASN A 366 -3.22 14.26 -4.87
N GLY A 367 -2.70 13.92 -3.68
CA GLY A 367 -3.46 13.83 -2.44
C GLY A 367 -4.06 12.44 -2.20
N VAL A 368 -5.17 12.40 -1.48
CA VAL A 368 -5.85 11.17 -1.05
C VAL A 368 -6.78 10.66 -2.14
N ARG A 369 -6.80 9.34 -2.35
CA ARG A 369 -7.84 8.66 -3.13
C ARG A 369 -8.32 7.40 -2.41
N PHE A 370 -9.45 6.87 -2.85
CA PHE A 370 -10.00 5.60 -2.36
C PHE A 370 -10.06 4.59 -3.48
N VAL A 371 -9.44 3.43 -3.31
CA VAL A 371 -9.39 2.39 -4.35
C VAL A 371 -10.04 1.09 -3.86
N SER A 372 -10.62 0.34 -4.80
CA SER A 372 -11.16 -0.99 -4.55
C SER A 372 -10.18 -2.08 -5.02
N GLY A 373 -10.36 -3.30 -4.52
CA GLY A 373 -9.76 -4.49 -5.14
C GLY A 373 -10.39 -4.84 -6.50
N ASP A 374 -11.56 -4.28 -6.83
CA ASP A 374 -12.21 -4.42 -8.13
C ASP A 374 -11.62 -3.39 -9.12
N PRO A 375 -10.94 -3.84 -10.19
CA PRO A 375 -10.37 -2.93 -11.20
C PRO A 375 -11.44 -2.19 -12.01
N GLY A 376 -12.71 -2.61 -11.98
CA GLY A 376 -13.80 -1.94 -12.70
C GLY A 376 -14.34 -0.68 -12.04
N LEU A 377 -14.08 -0.47 -10.74
CA LEU A 377 -14.66 0.66 -9.99
C LEU A 377 -14.27 2.04 -10.55
N PRO A 378 -13.02 2.33 -10.93
CA PRO A 378 -12.66 3.63 -11.49
C PRO A 378 -13.44 3.98 -12.76
N VAL A 379 -13.68 3.00 -13.63
CA VAL A 379 -14.49 3.17 -14.85
C VAL A 379 -15.95 3.45 -14.52
N LEU A 380 -16.51 2.78 -13.50
CA LEU A 380 -17.86 3.06 -13.03
C LEU A 380 -17.99 4.46 -12.44
N ARG A 381 -16.96 4.95 -11.74
CA ARG A 381 -16.91 6.32 -11.21
C ARG A 381 -16.78 7.35 -12.32
N GLU A 382 -15.96 7.10 -13.34
CA GLU A 382 -15.87 7.95 -14.52
C GLU A 382 -17.23 8.08 -15.24
N ARG A 383 -17.94 6.96 -15.41
CA ARG A 383 -19.29 6.98 -15.99
C ARG A 383 -20.28 7.75 -15.11
N ASP A 384 -20.25 7.56 -13.80
CA ASP A 384 -21.12 8.29 -12.87
C ASP A 384 -20.80 9.80 -12.88
N LEU A 385 -19.53 10.17 -12.98
CA LEU A 385 -19.09 11.56 -13.11
C LEU A 385 -19.72 12.22 -14.34
N PHE A 386 -19.56 11.62 -15.53
CA PHE A 386 -20.13 12.19 -16.75
C PHE A 386 -21.65 12.18 -16.77
N ARG A 387 -22.29 11.17 -16.17
CA ARG A 387 -23.74 11.17 -15.98
C ARG A 387 -24.19 12.38 -15.15
N ARG A 388 -23.52 12.67 -14.04
CA ARG A 388 -23.88 13.81 -13.18
C ARG A 388 -23.60 15.16 -13.83
N ILE A 389 -22.47 15.30 -14.52
CA ILE A 389 -22.10 16.55 -15.22
C ILE A 389 -23.05 16.86 -16.37
N TYR A 390 -23.47 15.86 -17.13
CA TYR A 390 -24.21 16.10 -18.38
C TYR A 390 -25.67 15.63 -18.36
N LEU A 391 -25.92 14.41 -17.92
CA LEU A 391 -27.25 13.79 -18.03
C LEU A 391 -28.18 14.29 -16.92
N ASP A 392 -27.66 14.54 -15.72
CA ASP A 392 -28.47 14.96 -14.56
C ASP A 392 -28.51 16.50 -14.38
N ALA A 393 -27.60 17.25 -15.01
CA ALA A 393 -27.45 18.69 -14.80
C ALA A 393 -28.51 19.57 -15.50
N GLY A 394 -28.96 19.20 -16.71
CA GLY A 394 -29.90 20.04 -17.47
C GLY A 394 -29.99 19.72 -18.97
N THR A 395 -30.83 20.47 -19.69
CA THR A 395 -31.01 20.29 -21.15
C THR A 395 -29.85 20.89 -21.96
N ALA A 396 -29.20 21.94 -21.45
CA ALA A 396 -28.08 22.60 -22.13
C ALA A 396 -26.85 21.69 -22.15
N GLU A 397 -26.53 21.07 -21.02
CA GLU A 397 -25.41 20.16 -20.85
C GLU A 397 -25.63 18.88 -21.67
N ARG A 398 -26.87 18.35 -21.71
CA ARG A 398 -27.22 17.23 -22.60
C ARG A 398 -26.99 17.55 -24.08
N HIS A 399 -27.33 18.77 -24.52
CA HIS A 399 -27.11 19.19 -25.90
C HIS A 399 -25.61 19.37 -26.20
N GLU A 400 -24.83 19.89 -25.25
CA GLU A 400 -23.37 19.95 -25.38
C GLU A 400 -22.77 18.56 -25.54
N LEU A 401 -23.17 17.60 -24.69
CA LEU A 401 -22.70 16.22 -24.78
C LEU A 401 -23.10 15.58 -26.12
N ASP A 402 -24.33 15.78 -26.58
CA ASP A 402 -24.80 15.28 -27.88
C ASP A 402 -23.93 15.81 -29.03
N TRP A 403 -23.61 17.10 -29.01
CA TRP A 403 -22.71 17.71 -29.98
C TRP A 403 -21.29 17.14 -29.90
N GLN A 404 -20.75 16.95 -28.70
CA GLN A 404 -19.43 16.38 -28.49
C GLN A 404 -19.36 14.93 -28.98
N LEU A 405 -20.44 14.15 -28.84
CA LEU A 405 -20.51 12.73 -29.22
C LEU A 405 -21.12 12.47 -30.61
N ARG A 406 -21.32 13.50 -31.45
CA ARG A 406 -21.96 13.42 -32.77
C ARG A 406 -21.37 12.38 -33.77
N GLY A 407 -20.14 11.92 -33.54
CA GLY A 407 -19.46 10.93 -34.37
C GLY A 407 -19.44 9.51 -33.79
N ILE A 408 -20.16 9.27 -32.69
CA ILE A 408 -20.24 7.97 -32.02
C ILE A 408 -21.62 7.36 -32.30
N ASP A 409 -21.63 6.09 -32.71
CA ASP A 409 -22.86 5.36 -33.00
C ASP A 409 -23.59 4.97 -31.70
N GLY A 410 -24.92 5.11 -31.68
CA GLY A 410 -25.75 4.66 -30.56
C GLY A 410 -27.20 5.13 -30.65
N VAL A 411 -28.12 4.34 -30.08
CA VAL A 411 -29.57 4.60 -30.13
C VAL A 411 -30.04 5.69 -29.17
N SER A 412 -29.24 6.01 -28.15
CA SER A 412 -29.51 7.08 -27.19
C SER A 412 -28.22 7.82 -26.85
N LEU A 413 -28.32 8.95 -26.14
CA LEU A 413 -27.14 9.71 -25.71
C LEU A 413 -26.32 8.92 -24.68
N GLU A 414 -26.99 8.19 -23.79
CA GLU A 414 -26.39 7.30 -22.79
C GLU A 414 -25.62 6.17 -23.45
N VAL A 415 -26.19 5.54 -24.49
CA VAL A 415 -25.51 4.48 -25.24
C VAL A 415 -24.28 5.01 -25.98
N ARG A 416 -24.37 6.23 -26.55
CA ARG A 416 -23.22 6.88 -27.19
C ARG A 416 -22.12 7.23 -26.19
N LEU A 417 -22.49 7.69 -24.99
CA LEU A 417 -21.53 7.95 -23.91
C LEU A 417 -20.84 6.65 -23.47
N ASP A 418 -21.61 5.58 -23.23
CA ASP A 418 -21.05 4.28 -22.84
C ASP A 418 -20.11 3.72 -23.92
N GLU A 419 -20.48 3.82 -25.20
CA GLU A 419 -19.63 3.38 -26.32
C GLU A 419 -18.35 4.23 -26.45
N TYR A 420 -18.46 5.54 -26.19
CA TYR A 420 -17.30 6.43 -26.16
C TYR A 420 -16.32 6.06 -25.04
N LEU A 421 -16.81 5.90 -23.80
CA LEU A 421 -15.99 5.52 -22.65
C LEU A 421 -15.38 4.12 -22.79
N ARG A 422 -16.05 3.21 -23.50
CA ARG A 422 -15.54 1.86 -23.78
C ARG A 422 -14.37 1.85 -24.75
N THR A 423 -14.30 2.82 -25.67
CA THR A 423 -13.32 2.83 -26.77
C THR A 423 -12.17 3.80 -26.57
N GLN A 424 -12.35 4.85 -25.77
CA GLN A 424 -11.32 5.84 -25.49
C GLN A 424 -10.58 5.56 -24.18
N SER A 425 -9.38 6.12 -24.05
CA SER A 425 -8.68 6.12 -22.77
C SER A 425 -9.35 7.10 -21.79
N PRO A 426 -9.33 6.84 -20.47
CA PRO A 426 -9.90 7.76 -19.48
C PRO A 426 -9.30 9.16 -19.53
N ALA A 427 -7.98 9.28 -19.78
CA ALA A 427 -7.32 10.56 -19.94
C ALA A 427 -7.91 11.35 -21.13
N THR A 428 -8.08 10.69 -22.29
CA THR A 428 -8.67 11.31 -23.48
C THR A 428 -10.13 11.71 -23.25
N ALA A 429 -10.90 10.88 -22.55
CA ALA A 429 -12.30 11.17 -22.24
C ALA A 429 -12.41 12.40 -21.32
N LEU A 430 -11.62 12.45 -20.25
CA LEU A 430 -11.56 13.60 -19.34
C LEU A 430 -11.10 14.87 -20.06
N THR A 431 -10.03 14.81 -20.88
CA THR A 431 -9.58 15.98 -21.64
C THR A 431 -10.67 16.51 -22.56
N ARG A 432 -11.37 15.64 -23.29
CA ARG A 432 -12.38 16.07 -24.26
C ARG A 432 -13.65 16.59 -23.59
N LEU A 433 -14.14 15.89 -22.57
CA LEU A 433 -15.43 16.17 -21.97
C LEU A 433 -15.27 17.18 -20.82
N VAL A 434 -14.32 17.01 -19.91
CA VAL A 434 -14.18 17.93 -18.76
C VAL A 434 -13.56 19.27 -19.14
N LEU A 435 -12.51 19.28 -19.96
CA LEU A 435 -11.82 20.53 -20.34
C LEU A 435 -12.50 21.26 -21.52
N SER A 436 -13.72 20.86 -21.92
CA SER A 436 -14.48 21.57 -22.94
C SER A 436 -14.96 22.95 -22.47
N GLY A 437 -15.12 23.13 -21.16
CA GLY A 437 -15.59 24.36 -20.55
C GLY A 437 -15.28 24.44 -19.06
N SER A 438 -15.13 25.68 -18.56
CA SER A 438 -14.82 25.93 -17.15
C SER A 438 -15.90 25.41 -16.20
N ALA A 439 -17.17 25.45 -16.59
CA ALA A 439 -18.27 24.91 -15.78
C ALA A 439 -18.15 23.39 -15.57
N SER A 440 -17.84 22.64 -16.64
CA SER A 440 -17.62 21.20 -16.58
C SER A 440 -16.41 20.84 -15.72
N ALA A 441 -15.32 21.61 -15.81
CA ALA A 441 -14.13 21.43 -14.98
C ALA A 441 -14.41 21.67 -13.49
N ILE A 442 -15.10 22.75 -13.14
CA ILE A 442 -15.48 23.05 -11.75
C ILE A 442 -16.41 21.96 -11.21
N ALA A 443 -17.45 21.61 -11.95
CA ALA A 443 -18.38 20.55 -11.57
C ALA A 443 -17.67 19.20 -11.38
N ALA A 444 -16.74 18.86 -12.28
CA ALA A 444 -15.94 17.65 -12.15
C ALA A 444 -15.08 17.66 -10.87
N SER A 445 -14.44 18.80 -10.58
CA SER A 445 -13.62 18.94 -9.38
C SER A 445 -14.43 18.75 -8.10
N GLU A 446 -15.59 19.40 -8.00
CA GLU A 446 -16.48 19.32 -6.84
C GLU A 446 -17.00 17.89 -6.64
N LEU A 447 -17.41 17.22 -7.72
CA LEU A 447 -17.97 15.86 -7.66
C LEU A 447 -16.94 14.80 -7.22
N VAL A 448 -15.67 14.95 -7.58
CA VAL A 448 -14.61 13.98 -7.23
C VAL A 448 -13.72 14.42 -6.06
N GLY A 449 -13.87 15.65 -5.59
CA GLY A 449 -13.01 16.25 -4.56
C GLY A 449 -11.57 16.48 -5.05
N ALA A 450 -11.37 16.96 -6.28
CA ALA A 450 -10.02 17.26 -6.80
C ALA A 450 -9.44 18.58 -6.25
N GLY A 451 -10.30 19.42 -5.66
CA GLY A 451 -9.94 20.74 -5.13
C GLY A 451 -9.74 21.78 -6.22
N ASP A 452 -9.27 22.96 -5.84
CA ASP A 452 -9.16 24.08 -6.77
C ASP A 452 -8.13 23.80 -7.90
N PHE A 453 -8.48 24.26 -9.11
CA PHE A 453 -7.66 24.20 -10.31
C PHE A 453 -6.96 25.52 -10.64
N ASP A 454 -7.13 26.56 -9.80
CA ASP A 454 -6.43 27.83 -9.96
C ASP A 454 -4.91 27.66 -10.14
N GLY A 455 -4.41 28.09 -11.29
CA GLY A 455 -3.00 28.02 -11.67
C GLY A 455 -2.49 26.64 -12.09
N ALA A 456 -3.34 25.60 -12.13
CA ALA A 456 -2.98 24.26 -12.59
C ALA A 456 -2.97 24.19 -14.13
N SER A 457 -2.06 23.38 -14.69
CA SER A 457 -2.07 23.05 -16.12
C SER A 457 -3.14 22.00 -16.44
N ASP A 458 -3.55 21.90 -17.71
CA ASP A 458 -4.48 20.86 -18.16
C ASP A 458 -4.00 19.45 -17.79
N GLU A 459 -2.69 19.18 -17.92
CA GLU A 459 -2.08 17.90 -17.52
C GLU A 459 -2.22 17.64 -16.02
N GLU A 460 -2.02 18.65 -15.17
CA GLU A 460 -2.20 18.53 -13.73
C GLU A 460 -3.66 18.30 -13.36
N ILE A 461 -4.59 19.00 -14.01
CA ILE A 461 -6.03 18.83 -13.79
C ILE A 461 -6.44 17.39 -14.11
N ILE A 462 -6.05 16.87 -15.28
CA ILE A 462 -6.37 15.51 -15.70
C ILE A 462 -5.73 14.47 -14.78
N SER A 463 -4.47 14.66 -14.41
CA SER A 463 -3.76 13.78 -13.46
C SER A 463 -4.47 13.73 -12.10
N ARG A 464 -4.96 14.87 -11.58
CA ARG A 464 -5.75 14.93 -10.34
C ARG A 464 -7.09 14.22 -10.47
N LEU A 465 -7.84 14.46 -11.55
CA LEU A 465 -9.14 13.82 -11.79
C LEU A 465 -9.00 12.29 -11.92
N LEU A 466 -8.04 11.81 -12.71
CA LEU A 466 -7.73 10.38 -12.85
C LEU A 466 -7.41 9.75 -11.49
N TRP A 467 -6.55 10.41 -10.72
CA TRP A 467 -6.17 9.97 -9.38
C TRP A 467 -7.38 9.82 -8.46
N LYS A 468 -8.25 10.85 -8.41
CA LYS A 468 -9.44 10.87 -7.54
C LYS A 468 -10.50 9.84 -7.94
N LEU A 469 -10.67 9.60 -9.23
CA LEU A 469 -11.54 8.53 -9.74
C LEU A 469 -11.02 7.13 -9.35
N GLY A 470 -9.72 7.01 -9.06
CA GLY A 470 -9.07 5.77 -8.63
C GLY A 470 -8.26 5.10 -9.74
N PHE A 471 -8.04 5.78 -10.86
CA PHE A 471 -7.05 5.35 -11.85
C PHE A 471 -5.66 5.58 -11.29
N ASP A 472 -4.74 4.66 -11.59
CA ASP A 472 -3.33 4.90 -11.36
C ASP A 472 -2.84 5.90 -12.40
N ASP A 473 -2.28 7.02 -11.94
CA ASP A 473 -1.56 7.98 -12.77
C ASP A 473 -0.23 7.32 -13.20
N ARG A 474 -0.31 6.45 -14.21
CA ARG A 474 0.77 5.53 -14.61
C ARG A 474 1.58 6.01 -15.80
N ASP A 475 1.67 7.31 -16.07
CA ASP A 475 2.70 7.71 -17.02
C ASP A 475 4.06 7.40 -16.40
N PRO A 476 4.80 6.39 -16.92
CA PRO A 476 6.07 6.02 -16.35
C PRO A 476 6.98 7.23 -16.53
N HIS A 477 7.44 7.78 -15.41
CA HIS A 477 8.37 8.90 -15.45
C HIS A 477 9.62 8.48 -16.22
N ASP A 478 9.79 9.02 -17.42
CA ASP A 478 10.97 8.80 -18.22
C ASP A 478 12.12 9.62 -17.65
N LEU A 479 12.94 8.96 -16.82
CA LEU A 479 14.11 9.56 -16.16
C LEU A 479 15.05 10.23 -17.16
N HIS A 480 15.12 9.71 -18.40
CA HIS A 480 16.00 10.23 -19.43
C HIS A 480 15.34 11.22 -20.39
N SER A 481 14.08 11.60 -20.15
CA SER A 481 13.35 12.55 -21.01
C SER A 481 14.08 13.90 -21.14
N LYS A 482 14.69 14.38 -20.04
CA LYS A 482 15.49 15.60 -20.03
C LYS A 482 16.77 15.44 -20.87
N PHE A 483 17.47 14.33 -20.72
CA PHE A 483 18.65 14.00 -21.53
C PHE A 483 18.31 14.00 -23.02
N TRP A 484 17.26 13.28 -23.43
CA TRP A 484 16.85 13.19 -24.82
C TRP A 484 16.41 14.54 -25.41
N ARG A 485 15.71 15.36 -24.63
CA ARG A 485 15.37 16.73 -25.04
C ARG A 485 16.62 17.59 -25.27
N GLN A 486 17.60 17.52 -24.37
CA GLN A 486 18.88 18.23 -24.53
C GLN A 486 19.68 17.69 -25.71
N HIS A 487 19.65 16.37 -25.93
CA HIS A 487 20.26 15.72 -27.07
C HIS A 487 19.69 16.25 -28.38
N GLU A 488 18.36 16.25 -28.53
CA GLU A 488 17.68 16.76 -29.73
C GLU A 488 17.95 18.25 -29.96
N GLN A 489 17.92 19.06 -28.90
CA GLN A 489 18.25 20.49 -28.98
C GLN A 489 19.68 20.74 -29.45
N LEU A 490 20.64 19.94 -28.96
CA LEU A 490 22.04 20.08 -29.33
C LEU A 490 22.31 19.55 -30.74
N VAL A 491 21.71 18.43 -31.14
CA VAL A 491 21.75 17.91 -32.52
C VAL A 491 21.18 18.94 -33.50
N ALA A 492 20.01 19.52 -33.19
CA ALA A 492 19.43 20.57 -34.02
C ALA A 492 20.36 21.79 -34.13
N SER A 493 21.00 22.19 -33.02
CA SER A 493 21.94 23.31 -32.99
C SER A 493 23.20 23.03 -33.83
N VAL A 494 23.70 21.80 -33.82
CA VAL A 494 24.82 21.32 -34.67
C VAL A 494 24.43 21.37 -36.15
N GLN A 495 23.22 20.89 -36.49
CA GLN A 495 22.73 20.87 -37.87
C GLN A 495 22.46 22.26 -38.44
N SER A 496 22.00 23.20 -37.60
CA SER A 496 21.73 24.58 -38.00
C SER A 496 22.95 25.50 -37.87
N TRP A 497 24.14 24.97 -37.54
CA TRP A 497 25.30 25.79 -37.26
C TRP A 497 25.83 26.47 -38.53
N LEU A 498 25.64 27.79 -38.61
CA LEU A 498 26.14 28.63 -39.71
C LEU A 498 27.45 29.37 -39.37
N GLY A 499 28.00 29.18 -38.16
CA GLY A 499 29.26 29.79 -37.72
C GLY A 499 29.22 31.31 -37.52
N ALA A 500 28.05 31.88 -37.23
CA ALA A 500 27.79 33.32 -37.32
C ALA A 500 27.87 34.05 -35.96
N GLY A 501 29.06 34.11 -35.36
CA GLY A 501 29.40 35.14 -34.37
C GLY A 501 29.68 34.68 -32.92
N PRO A 502 30.16 35.59 -32.06
CA PRO A 502 30.59 35.28 -30.68
C PRO A 502 29.45 34.81 -29.77
N ASP A 503 28.24 35.38 -29.94
CA ASP A 503 27.08 35.09 -29.11
C ASP A 503 26.53 33.67 -29.36
N ASP A 504 26.49 33.24 -30.62
CA ASP A 504 26.10 31.86 -31.01
C ASP A 504 27.06 30.81 -30.43
N THR A 505 28.35 31.15 -30.33
CA THR A 505 29.37 30.26 -29.75
C THR A 505 29.21 30.12 -28.23
N ALA A 506 28.80 31.19 -27.54
CA ALA A 506 28.54 31.15 -26.11
C ALA A 506 27.27 30.33 -25.78
N ASP A 507 26.18 30.53 -26.54
CA ASP A 507 24.94 29.75 -26.39
C ASP A 507 25.17 28.25 -26.63
N PHE A 508 25.88 27.91 -27.70
CA PHE A 508 26.21 26.52 -28.03
C PHE A 508 27.04 25.83 -26.93
N LYS A 509 28.06 26.52 -26.40
CA LYS A 509 28.85 26.00 -25.27
C LYS A 509 28.00 25.80 -24.02
N GLY A 510 27.05 26.71 -23.75
CA GLY A 510 26.08 26.57 -22.66
C GLY A 510 25.26 25.29 -22.80
N LYS A 511 24.65 25.06 -23.97
CA LYS A 511 23.88 23.84 -24.27
C LYS A 511 24.73 22.57 -24.17
N ALA A 512 25.94 22.58 -24.72
CA ALA A 512 26.87 21.45 -24.65
C ALA A 512 27.27 21.11 -23.20
N SER A 513 27.54 22.11 -22.37
CA SER A 513 27.89 21.91 -20.96
C SER A 513 26.74 21.27 -20.17
N VAL A 514 25.49 21.72 -20.39
CA VAL A 514 24.31 21.12 -19.77
C VAL A 514 24.15 19.67 -20.22
N TYR A 515 24.24 19.42 -21.53
CA TYR A 515 24.15 18.07 -22.10
C TYR A 515 25.16 17.09 -21.50
N PHE A 516 26.45 17.45 -21.43
CA PHE A 516 27.46 16.56 -20.85
C PHE A 516 27.28 16.34 -19.36
N THR A 517 26.73 17.32 -18.62
CA THR A 517 26.40 17.14 -17.20
C THR A 517 25.28 16.10 -17.03
N GLU A 518 24.24 16.15 -17.88
CA GLU A 518 23.17 15.14 -17.88
C GLU A 518 23.70 13.76 -18.30
N LEU A 519 24.63 13.71 -19.27
CA LEU A 519 25.28 12.46 -19.66
C LEU A 519 26.11 11.85 -18.53
N GLU A 520 26.90 12.66 -17.79
CA GLU A 520 27.67 12.21 -16.63
C GLU A 520 26.72 11.58 -15.58
N GLY A 521 25.61 12.25 -15.27
CA GLY A 521 24.60 11.73 -14.35
C GLY A 521 24.00 10.40 -14.81
N LEU A 522 23.58 10.31 -16.07
CA LEU A 522 23.00 9.10 -16.66
C LEU A 522 24.00 7.93 -16.63
N LEU A 523 25.25 8.15 -17.04
CA LEU A 523 26.27 7.09 -17.04
C LEU A 523 26.61 6.63 -15.61
N GLU A 524 26.68 7.56 -14.65
CA GLU A 524 26.90 7.23 -13.23
C GLU A 524 25.75 6.37 -12.68
N GLU A 525 24.51 6.78 -12.89
CA GLU A 525 23.32 6.06 -12.43
C GLU A 525 23.21 4.66 -13.06
N ALA A 526 23.41 4.58 -14.38
CA ALA A 526 23.35 3.31 -15.11
C ALA A 526 24.47 2.35 -14.68
N LEU A 527 25.70 2.85 -14.46
CA LEU A 527 26.82 2.03 -13.98
C LEU A 527 26.59 1.55 -12.54
N ALA A 528 26.13 2.44 -11.66
CA ALA A 528 25.82 2.11 -10.28
C ALA A 528 24.71 1.06 -10.20
N PHE A 529 23.61 1.27 -10.95
CA PHE A 529 22.50 0.33 -11.00
C PHE A 529 22.91 -1.00 -11.62
N ALA A 530 23.66 -1.01 -12.72
CA ALA A 530 24.16 -2.26 -13.33
C ALA A 530 25.01 -3.07 -12.35
N THR A 531 25.92 -2.41 -11.64
CA THR A 531 26.77 -3.06 -10.63
C THR A 531 25.91 -3.61 -9.49
N TRP A 532 25.02 -2.79 -8.94
CA TRP A 532 24.13 -3.19 -7.83
C TRP A 532 23.21 -4.35 -8.25
N ALA A 533 22.56 -4.25 -9.40
CA ALA A 533 21.64 -5.28 -9.89
C ALA A 533 22.32 -6.64 -10.06
N LEU A 534 23.56 -6.67 -10.54
CA LEU A 534 24.28 -7.90 -10.89
C LEU A 534 25.14 -8.49 -9.76
N LEU A 535 25.64 -7.65 -8.85
CA LEU A 535 26.61 -8.04 -7.82
C LEU A 535 26.12 -7.90 -6.37
N HIS A 536 24.91 -7.38 -6.13
CA HIS A 536 24.32 -7.30 -4.79
C HIS A 536 23.42 -8.51 -4.49
N ASP A 537 23.45 -9.01 -3.25
CA ASP A 537 22.55 -10.08 -2.81
C ASP A 537 21.16 -9.54 -2.48
N HIS A 538 20.27 -9.55 -3.47
CA HIS A 538 18.90 -9.07 -3.34
C HIS A 538 18.01 -9.95 -2.47
N THR A 539 18.36 -11.22 -2.26
CA THR A 539 17.51 -12.15 -1.49
C THR A 539 17.72 -11.98 0.02
N SER A 540 18.94 -11.68 0.43
CA SER A 540 19.30 -11.41 1.83
C SER A 540 19.22 -9.92 2.21
N SER A 541 18.99 -9.04 1.23
CA SER A 541 18.80 -7.61 1.47
C SER A 541 17.54 -7.34 2.31
N PRO A 542 17.57 -6.38 3.26
CA PRO A 542 16.38 -5.92 3.97
C PRO A 542 15.29 -5.40 3.01
N ARG A 543 15.68 -4.84 1.86
CA ARG A 543 14.77 -4.32 0.82
C ARG A 543 14.92 -5.17 -0.44
N ARG A 544 14.34 -6.37 -0.40
CA ARG A 544 14.47 -7.37 -1.48
C ARG A 544 13.93 -6.84 -2.81
N PHE A 545 14.80 -6.79 -3.82
CA PHE A 545 14.46 -6.36 -5.18
C PHE A 545 13.82 -4.96 -5.28
N VAL A 546 14.20 -4.03 -4.41
CA VAL A 546 13.78 -2.62 -4.47
C VAL A 546 15.03 -1.76 -4.69
N TYR A 547 14.99 -0.88 -5.69
CA TYR A 547 16.08 0.06 -5.96
C TYR A 547 15.63 1.49 -5.66
N THR A 548 16.22 2.09 -4.62
CA THR A 548 16.08 3.51 -4.28
C THR A 548 17.32 4.26 -4.74
N PRO A 549 17.24 5.10 -5.79
CA PRO A 549 18.40 5.76 -6.38
C PRO A 549 19.31 6.47 -5.37
N ASP A 550 18.76 7.22 -4.43
CA ASP A 550 19.55 7.99 -3.45
C ASP A 550 20.35 7.12 -2.49
N LEU A 551 19.85 5.92 -2.16
CA LEU A 551 20.42 5.03 -1.16
C LEU A 551 21.29 3.94 -1.78
N ASP A 552 20.87 3.38 -2.92
CA ASP A 552 21.49 2.19 -3.50
C ASP A 552 22.54 2.55 -4.58
N ARG A 553 22.51 3.77 -5.13
CA ARG A 553 23.56 4.26 -6.05
C ARG A 553 24.95 4.27 -5.40
N PRO A 554 25.16 4.84 -4.19
CA PRO A 554 26.46 4.76 -3.52
C PRO A 554 26.90 3.31 -3.28
N VAL A 555 25.97 2.43 -2.88
CA VAL A 555 26.26 1.00 -2.66
C VAL A 555 26.75 0.33 -3.94
N GLY A 556 26.09 0.57 -5.08
CA GLY A 556 26.51 0.04 -6.37
C GLY A 556 27.93 0.47 -6.75
N LEU A 557 28.27 1.75 -6.57
CA LEU A 557 29.59 2.28 -6.87
C LEU A 557 30.69 1.77 -5.92
N GLU A 558 30.38 1.66 -4.62
CA GLU A 558 31.28 1.07 -3.62
C GLU A 558 31.54 -0.41 -3.89
N LEU A 559 30.52 -1.16 -4.33
CA LEU A 559 30.68 -2.55 -4.76
C LEU A 559 31.66 -2.65 -5.92
N LEU A 560 31.52 -1.80 -6.94
CA LEU A 560 32.44 -1.77 -8.09
C LEU A 560 33.88 -1.49 -7.62
N ASP A 561 34.08 -0.45 -6.81
CA ASP A 561 35.41 -0.09 -6.28
C ASP A 561 36.04 -1.25 -5.50
N ARG A 562 35.25 -1.94 -4.67
CA ARG A 562 35.71 -3.09 -3.89
C ARG A 562 36.17 -4.24 -4.79
N PHE A 563 35.37 -4.59 -5.80
CA PHE A 563 35.74 -5.66 -6.73
C PHE A 563 36.98 -5.28 -7.53
N VAL A 564 37.06 -4.05 -8.06
CA VAL A 564 38.21 -3.54 -8.82
C VAL A 564 39.51 -3.51 -8.00
N ARG A 565 39.44 -3.36 -6.67
CA ARG A 565 40.62 -3.45 -5.80
C ARG A 565 41.03 -4.88 -5.47
N SER A 566 40.05 -5.77 -5.32
CA SER A 566 40.28 -7.18 -5.00
C SER A 566 40.76 -7.99 -6.21
N GLU A 567 40.29 -7.59 -7.39
CA GLU A 567 40.66 -8.13 -8.68
C GLU A 567 41.87 -7.34 -9.17
N ALA A 568 42.98 -7.99 -9.52
CA ALA A 568 44.11 -7.32 -10.16
C ALA A 568 43.78 -6.92 -11.63
N THR A 569 42.57 -6.39 -11.88
CA THR A 569 42.00 -6.06 -13.20
C THR A 569 42.49 -4.72 -13.74
N ALA A 570 43.22 -3.95 -12.93
CA ALA A 570 43.89 -2.74 -13.39
C ALA A 570 45.17 -3.08 -14.16
N ASN A 571 45.33 -2.49 -15.36
CA ASN A 571 46.65 -2.31 -15.95
C ASN A 571 47.60 -1.73 -14.87
N PRO A 572 48.87 -2.17 -14.78
CA PRO A 572 49.79 -1.82 -13.67
C PRO A 572 50.02 -0.31 -13.37
N GLY A 573 49.42 0.61 -14.12
CA GLY A 573 49.50 2.07 -13.92
C GLY A 573 48.16 2.82 -13.77
N GLU A 574 47.00 2.17 -13.86
CA GLU A 574 45.69 2.86 -13.94
C GLU A 574 44.85 2.58 -12.68
N ARG A 575 44.92 3.45 -11.67
CA ARG A 575 44.13 3.33 -10.42
C ARG A 575 42.82 4.11 -10.52
N LEU A 576 41.83 3.53 -11.19
CA LEU A 576 40.46 4.05 -11.20
C LEU A 576 39.85 3.91 -9.80
N ARG A 577 39.09 4.93 -9.38
CA ARG A 577 38.31 4.91 -8.13
C ARG A 577 36.86 5.21 -8.47
N TYR A 578 35.96 4.43 -7.88
CA TYR A 578 34.51 4.58 -8.08
C TYR A 578 33.81 5.14 -6.84
N THR A 579 34.56 5.67 -5.87
CA THR A 579 34.01 6.30 -4.67
C THR A 579 33.88 7.82 -4.81
N GLY A 580 32.76 8.39 -4.38
CA GLY A 580 32.51 9.83 -4.41
C GLY A 580 32.04 10.32 -5.79
N LYS A 581 32.19 11.63 -6.07
CA LYS A 581 31.79 12.21 -7.35
C LYS A 581 32.71 11.74 -8.47
N LEU A 582 32.16 11.06 -9.47
CA LEU A 582 32.92 10.56 -10.61
C LEU A 582 33.13 11.66 -11.64
N THR A 583 34.29 11.65 -12.28
CA THR A 583 34.54 12.45 -13.48
C THR A 583 34.18 11.63 -14.72
N MET A 584 34.08 12.27 -15.88
CA MET A 584 33.75 11.60 -17.15
C MET A 584 34.66 10.38 -17.41
N TYR A 585 35.97 10.49 -17.16
CA TYR A 585 36.92 9.45 -17.52
C TYR A 585 36.66 8.08 -16.84
N PRO A 586 36.50 7.98 -15.50
CA PRO A 586 36.02 6.75 -14.85
C PRO A 586 34.70 6.23 -15.40
N LEU A 587 33.76 7.11 -15.78
CA LEU A 587 32.46 6.70 -16.33
C LEU A 587 32.58 6.07 -17.73
N LEU A 588 33.44 6.61 -18.60
CA LEU A 588 33.67 6.05 -19.94
C LEU A 588 34.28 4.64 -19.87
N ARG A 589 35.18 4.41 -18.90
CA ARG A 589 35.83 3.10 -18.69
C ARG A 589 35.00 2.14 -17.83
N GLY A 590 34.06 2.67 -17.05
CA GLY A 590 33.37 1.95 -15.98
C GLY A 590 32.63 0.70 -16.43
N PHE A 591 31.94 0.77 -17.57
CA PHE A 591 31.20 -0.38 -18.11
C PHE A 591 32.13 -1.55 -18.47
N GLY A 592 33.21 -1.31 -19.22
CA GLY A 592 34.14 -2.41 -19.54
C GLY A 592 34.94 -2.90 -18.34
N VAL A 593 35.22 -2.04 -17.36
CA VAL A 593 35.75 -2.49 -16.05
C VAL A 593 34.76 -3.43 -15.36
N LEU A 594 33.47 -3.09 -15.32
CA LEU A 594 32.43 -3.97 -14.80
C LEU A 594 32.36 -5.28 -15.60
N GLY A 595 32.45 -5.23 -16.93
CA GLY A 595 32.54 -6.41 -17.79
C GLY A 595 33.65 -7.38 -17.35
N LYS A 596 34.87 -6.88 -17.18
CA LYS A 596 36.02 -7.68 -16.69
C LYS A 596 35.83 -8.22 -15.27
N VAL A 597 35.19 -7.44 -14.39
CA VAL A 597 34.83 -7.91 -13.04
C VAL A 597 33.86 -9.09 -13.14
N LEU A 598 32.84 -9.01 -14.00
CA LEU A 598 31.86 -10.07 -14.19
C LEU A 598 32.49 -11.36 -14.76
N GLU A 599 33.41 -11.24 -15.72
CA GLU A 599 34.17 -12.39 -16.25
C GLU A 599 35.02 -13.05 -15.15
N SER A 600 35.68 -12.26 -14.31
CA SER A 600 36.46 -12.80 -13.20
C SER A 600 35.57 -13.47 -12.15
N VAL A 601 34.42 -12.88 -11.84
CA VAL A 601 33.40 -13.47 -10.96
C VAL A 601 32.93 -14.82 -11.52
N GLU A 602 32.67 -14.92 -12.82
CA GLU A 602 32.29 -16.18 -13.47
C GLU A 602 33.40 -17.25 -13.35
N SER A 603 34.66 -16.87 -13.54
CA SER A 603 35.81 -17.78 -13.37
C SER A 603 35.95 -18.31 -11.94
N LYS A 604 35.44 -17.57 -10.95
CA LYS A 604 35.46 -17.88 -9.51
C LYS A 604 34.08 -18.25 -8.96
N ALA A 605 33.14 -18.66 -9.81
CA ALA A 605 31.75 -18.94 -9.42
C ALA A 605 31.59 -19.81 -8.15
N PRO A 606 32.40 -20.87 -7.92
CA PRO A 606 32.28 -21.69 -6.70
C PRO A 606 32.47 -20.92 -5.38
N ASN A 607 33.16 -19.77 -5.39
CA ASN A 607 33.41 -18.97 -4.19
C ASN A 607 32.19 -18.14 -3.75
N TYR A 608 31.17 -18.05 -4.59
CA TYR A 608 29.99 -17.21 -4.38
C TYR A 608 28.70 -18.03 -4.18
N GLY A 609 28.82 -19.33 -3.94
CA GLY A 609 27.69 -20.20 -3.66
C GLY A 609 26.94 -19.76 -2.39
N ARG A 610 25.61 -19.73 -2.46
CA ARG A 610 24.75 -19.48 -1.31
C ARG A 610 24.68 -20.73 -0.43
N ALA A 611 24.69 -20.55 0.89
CA ALA A 611 24.53 -21.66 1.82
C ALA A 611 23.12 -22.27 1.70
N ILE A 612 23.01 -23.59 1.80
CA ILE A 612 21.72 -24.30 1.67
C ILE A 612 20.72 -23.86 2.75
N ALA A 613 21.22 -23.47 3.94
CA ALA A 613 20.38 -22.95 5.02
C ALA A 613 19.69 -21.63 4.68
N ASP A 614 20.17 -20.89 3.67
CA ASP A 614 19.57 -19.63 3.22
C ASP A 614 18.56 -19.85 2.07
N PHE A 615 18.30 -21.11 1.68
CA PHE A 615 17.34 -21.43 0.64
C PHE A 615 15.92 -21.40 1.24
N PRO A 616 14.90 -20.99 0.48
CA PRO A 616 13.53 -21.09 0.95
C PRO A 616 13.11 -22.56 1.07
N ASP A 617 12.28 -22.87 2.06
CA ASP A 617 11.82 -24.23 2.38
C ASP A 617 11.23 -24.97 1.17
N TYR A 618 10.55 -24.24 0.28
CA TYR A 618 9.94 -24.84 -0.90
C TYR A 618 10.97 -25.37 -1.91
N ALA A 619 12.19 -24.84 -1.93
CA ALA A 619 13.21 -25.18 -2.93
C ALA A 619 13.58 -26.67 -2.89
N SER A 620 13.51 -27.29 -1.72
CA SER A 620 13.66 -28.74 -1.55
C SER A 620 12.34 -29.51 -1.57
N ALA A 621 11.21 -28.85 -1.32
CA ALA A 621 9.92 -29.51 -1.12
C ALA A 621 9.13 -29.75 -2.42
N THR A 622 9.41 -29.00 -3.49
CA THR A 622 8.66 -29.13 -4.76
C THR A 622 9.55 -29.05 -5.99
N ALA A 623 9.24 -29.86 -7.00
CA ALA A 623 9.84 -29.78 -8.33
C ALA A 623 9.10 -28.81 -9.28
N LEU A 624 7.95 -28.27 -8.86
CA LEU A 624 7.13 -27.37 -9.69
C LEU A 624 7.62 -25.91 -9.64
N GLN A 625 8.37 -25.56 -8.60
CA GLN A 625 8.88 -24.20 -8.37
C GLN A 625 10.37 -24.28 -8.09
N ASN A 626 11.15 -23.52 -8.85
CA ASN A 626 12.60 -23.46 -8.79
C ASN A 626 13.02 -22.17 -8.08
N PHE A 627 13.97 -22.29 -7.15
CA PHE A 627 14.68 -21.14 -6.61
C PHE A 627 15.92 -20.87 -7.48
N PRO A 628 15.97 -19.75 -8.23
CA PRO A 628 17.05 -19.50 -9.18
C PRO A 628 18.34 -19.03 -8.51
N PHE A 629 18.26 -18.36 -7.34
CA PHE A 629 19.39 -17.65 -6.73
C PHE A 629 20.31 -18.55 -5.89
N LYS A 630 21.01 -19.46 -6.57
CA LYS A 630 21.97 -20.40 -5.94
C LYS A 630 23.27 -19.72 -5.52
N SER A 631 23.49 -18.48 -5.94
CA SER A 631 24.66 -17.68 -5.64
C SER A 631 24.25 -16.42 -4.85
N VAL A 632 25.21 -15.79 -4.18
CA VAL A 632 25.02 -14.45 -3.59
C VAL A 632 25.08 -13.33 -4.64
N LEU A 633 25.57 -13.65 -5.84
CA LEU A 633 25.69 -12.73 -6.96
C LEU A 633 24.69 -13.12 -8.06
N PRO A 634 23.62 -12.33 -8.29
CA PRO A 634 22.58 -12.63 -9.29
C PRO A 634 23.12 -12.89 -10.69
N PHE A 635 24.24 -12.27 -11.07
CA PHE A 635 24.89 -12.50 -12.37
C PHE A 635 25.22 -13.98 -12.62
N LEU A 636 25.56 -14.77 -11.60
CA LEU A 636 25.88 -16.19 -11.76
C LEU A 636 24.63 -17.06 -11.95
N ASP A 637 23.47 -16.56 -11.54
CA ASP A 637 22.21 -17.28 -11.49
C ASP A 637 21.32 -17.04 -12.73
N ILE A 638 21.68 -16.08 -13.59
CA ILE A 638 21.06 -15.86 -14.90
C ILE A 638 21.63 -16.81 -15.96
N ALA A 639 20.91 -16.94 -17.08
CA ALA A 639 21.28 -17.85 -18.16
C ALA A 639 22.67 -17.53 -18.76
N ALA A 640 23.39 -18.55 -19.23
CA ALA A 640 24.74 -18.37 -19.77
C ALA A 640 24.79 -17.38 -20.96
N HIS A 641 23.80 -17.45 -21.86
CA HIS A 641 23.70 -16.52 -22.99
C HIS A 641 23.45 -15.07 -22.54
N SER A 642 22.71 -14.88 -21.43
CA SER A 642 22.49 -13.58 -20.79
C SER A 642 23.79 -13.01 -20.24
N ARG A 643 24.61 -13.83 -19.57
CA ARG A 643 25.92 -13.43 -19.05
C ARG A 643 26.84 -12.93 -20.16
N THR A 644 26.99 -13.71 -21.22
CA THR A 644 27.79 -13.33 -22.40
C THR A 644 27.29 -12.03 -23.03
N ARG A 645 25.98 -11.88 -23.20
CA ARG A 645 25.37 -10.68 -23.78
C ARG A 645 25.62 -9.43 -22.95
N ILE A 646 25.56 -9.53 -21.62
CA ILE A 646 25.83 -8.41 -20.72
C ILE A 646 27.29 -7.96 -20.83
N VAL A 647 28.25 -8.90 -20.74
CA VAL A 647 29.68 -8.61 -20.83
C VAL A 647 30.01 -7.93 -22.17
N GLN A 648 29.59 -8.53 -23.29
CA GLN A 648 29.81 -7.96 -24.63
C GLN A 648 29.14 -6.59 -24.80
N GLY A 649 27.94 -6.41 -24.23
CA GLY A 649 27.25 -5.13 -24.26
C GLY A 649 28.01 -4.03 -23.52
N PHE A 650 28.62 -4.34 -22.37
CA PHE A 650 29.43 -3.40 -21.61
C PHE A 650 30.76 -3.05 -22.30
N GLU A 651 31.42 -4.02 -22.91
CA GLU A 651 32.63 -3.77 -23.73
C GLU A 651 32.31 -2.88 -24.93
N GLN A 652 31.17 -3.12 -25.60
CA GLN A 652 30.73 -2.32 -26.73
C GLN A 652 30.35 -0.88 -26.30
N ILE A 653 29.76 -0.69 -25.11
CA ILE A 653 29.49 0.64 -24.55
C ILE A 653 30.80 1.42 -24.39
N GLU A 654 31.81 0.82 -23.75
CA GLU A 654 33.12 1.45 -23.57
C GLU A 654 33.77 1.79 -24.92
N ALA A 655 33.76 0.84 -25.87
CA ALA A 655 34.36 1.01 -27.18
C ALA A 655 33.72 2.18 -27.97
N LEU A 656 32.40 2.29 -27.98
CA LEU A 656 31.68 3.37 -28.66
C LEU A 656 31.97 4.73 -28.02
N LEU A 657 32.02 4.80 -26.69
CA LEU A 657 32.35 6.03 -25.97
C LEU A 657 33.78 6.51 -26.27
N GLN A 658 34.73 5.58 -26.41
CA GLN A 658 36.12 5.89 -26.78
C GLN A 658 36.25 6.30 -28.26
N GLN A 659 35.59 5.58 -29.16
CA GLN A 659 35.59 5.87 -30.60
C GLN A 659 34.96 7.24 -30.89
N GLY A 660 33.87 7.57 -30.19
CA GLY A 660 33.23 8.89 -30.26
C GLY A 660 34.00 10.02 -29.58
N ARG A 661 35.19 9.75 -29.01
CA ARG A 661 36.09 10.74 -28.41
C ARG A 661 35.41 11.69 -27.41
N VAL A 662 34.45 11.16 -26.67
CA VAL A 662 33.52 11.90 -25.77
C VAL A 662 34.28 12.74 -24.74
N ASP A 663 35.37 12.22 -24.19
CA ASP A 663 36.22 12.94 -23.22
C ASP A 663 36.89 14.17 -23.83
N SER A 664 37.47 14.02 -25.02
CA SER A 664 38.18 15.10 -25.70
C SER A 664 37.23 16.20 -26.15
N VAL A 665 36.08 15.83 -26.74
CA VAL A 665 35.06 16.79 -27.15
C VAL A 665 34.47 17.49 -25.92
N ARG A 666 34.10 16.77 -24.86
CA ARG A 666 33.64 17.41 -23.61
C ARG A 666 34.64 18.41 -23.06
N ASN A 667 35.93 18.06 -23.03
CA ASN A 667 36.99 18.96 -22.54
C ASN A 667 37.19 20.20 -23.43
N ASP A 668 37.08 20.04 -24.75
CA ASP A 668 37.25 21.12 -25.72
C ASP A 668 36.13 22.17 -25.64
N PHE A 669 34.93 21.76 -25.24
CA PHE A 669 33.80 22.66 -25.01
C PHE A 669 33.70 23.18 -23.57
N SER A 670 34.41 22.56 -22.61
CA SER A 670 34.45 22.99 -21.21
C SER A 670 35.55 24.01 -20.88
N HIS A 671 36.63 24.06 -21.68
CA HIS A 671 37.78 24.96 -21.44
C HIS A 671 37.90 26.04 -22.53
N TYR A 672 38.36 27.24 -22.15
CA TYR A 672 38.59 28.33 -23.10
C TYR A 672 39.73 27.97 -24.08
N ARG A 673 39.40 27.84 -25.37
CA ARG A 673 40.35 27.75 -26.47
C ARG A 673 40.16 28.90 -27.46
N ARG A 674 41.27 29.31 -28.10
CA ARG A 674 41.32 30.34 -29.16
C ARG A 674 40.78 29.85 -30.51
N THR A 675 40.67 28.54 -30.71
CA THR A 675 40.17 27.91 -31.93
C THR A 675 38.68 27.55 -31.79
N SER A 676 37.90 27.80 -32.84
CA SER A 676 36.49 27.40 -32.87
C SER A 676 36.36 25.88 -32.77
N PRO A 677 35.37 25.35 -32.05
CA PRO A 677 35.19 23.92 -31.93
C PRO A 677 34.85 23.27 -33.28
N GLU A 678 35.34 22.04 -33.52
CA GLU A 678 34.98 21.28 -34.72
C GLU A 678 33.57 20.68 -34.56
N VAL A 679 32.61 21.28 -35.26
CA VAL A 679 31.20 20.88 -35.24
C VAL A 679 30.99 19.44 -35.75
N ALA A 680 31.85 18.98 -36.66
CA ALA A 680 31.83 17.61 -37.15
C ALA A 680 32.15 16.58 -36.05
N GLU A 681 33.19 16.83 -35.23
CA GLU A 681 33.53 15.95 -34.11
C GLU A 681 32.39 15.89 -33.07
N MET A 682 31.71 17.02 -32.83
CA MET A 682 30.52 17.04 -31.97
C MET A 682 29.38 16.19 -32.55
N ALA A 683 29.11 16.28 -33.85
CA ALA A 683 28.06 15.48 -34.49
C ALA A 683 28.31 13.97 -34.32
N GLU A 684 29.55 13.51 -34.57
CA GLU A 684 29.96 12.11 -34.37
C GLU A 684 29.85 11.69 -32.89
N THR A 685 30.25 12.58 -31.97
CA THR A 685 30.12 12.36 -30.53
C THR A 685 28.66 12.18 -30.11
N LEU A 686 27.76 13.04 -30.60
CA LEU A 686 26.34 12.96 -30.29
C LEU A 686 25.75 11.65 -30.80
N GLU A 687 26.08 11.23 -32.02
CA GLU A 687 25.62 9.95 -32.55
C GLU A 687 26.11 8.76 -31.71
N ALA A 688 27.40 8.74 -31.36
CA ALA A 688 27.98 7.70 -30.51
C ALA A 688 27.30 7.64 -29.13
N VAL A 689 27.09 8.79 -28.49
CA VAL A 689 26.40 8.87 -27.20
C VAL A 689 24.95 8.37 -27.31
N ALA A 690 24.21 8.76 -28.36
CA ALA A 690 22.84 8.30 -28.56
C ALA A 690 22.77 6.78 -28.75
N GLN A 691 23.73 6.20 -29.47
CA GLN A 691 23.84 4.74 -29.61
C GLN A 691 24.12 4.06 -28.27
N VAL A 692 25.05 4.61 -27.48
CA VAL A 692 25.39 4.10 -26.14
C VAL A 692 24.20 4.14 -25.19
N VAL A 693 23.50 5.27 -25.09
CA VAL A 693 22.33 5.41 -24.21
C VAL A 693 21.23 4.45 -24.62
N ARG A 694 20.93 4.33 -25.93
CA ARG A 694 19.98 3.33 -26.43
C ARG A 694 20.42 1.89 -26.10
N MET A 695 21.72 1.60 -26.11
CA MET A 695 22.23 0.27 -25.76
C MET A 695 22.05 -0.02 -24.26
N ILE A 696 22.39 0.94 -23.39
CA ILE A 696 22.16 0.86 -21.94
C ILE A 696 20.68 0.61 -21.63
N GLU A 697 19.79 1.36 -22.28
CA GLU A 697 18.34 1.21 -22.15
C GLU A 697 17.83 -0.15 -22.67
N ASN A 698 18.38 -0.63 -23.78
CA ASN A 698 18.00 -1.92 -24.37
C ASN A 698 18.46 -3.13 -23.54
N LEU A 699 19.61 -3.02 -22.88
CA LEU A 699 20.08 -4.02 -21.92
C LEU A 699 19.26 -3.98 -20.62
N GLY A 700 18.57 -2.87 -20.34
CA GLY A 700 17.74 -2.68 -19.15
C GLY A 700 18.50 -2.08 -17.96
N PHE A 701 19.64 -1.43 -18.19
CA PHE A 701 20.43 -0.76 -17.15
C PHE A 701 20.19 0.75 -17.08
N GLY A 702 19.40 1.31 -18.01
CA GLY A 702 19.06 2.73 -18.03
C GLY A 702 17.90 3.13 -17.13
N LEU A 703 17.59 2.38 -16.07
CA LEU A 703 16.53 2.69 -15.10
C LEU A 703 15.16 3.05 -15.71
N ASN A 704 14.84 2.53 -16.89
CA ASN A 704 13.54 2.78 -17.52
C ASN A 704 12.44 2.06 -16.73
N LEU A 705 11.45 2.83 -16.27
CA LEU A 705 10.31 2.29 -15.55
C LEU A 705 9.31 1.70 -16.56
N PHE A 706 9.01 0.42 -16.40
CA PHE A 706 8.01 -0.28 -17.22
C PHE A 706 6.70 -0.39 -16.46
N SER A 707 5.60 -0.02 -17.11
CA SER A 707 4.24 -0.12 -16.58
C SER A 707 3.53 -1.35 -17.17
N PRO A 708 2.73 -2.10 -16.39
CA PRO A 708 1.90 -3.16 -16.94
C PRO A 708 0.85 -2.58 -17.90
N ALA A 709 0.88 -3.01 -19.15
CA ALA A 709 0.05 -2.48 -20.23
C ALA A 709 -1.13 -3.39 -20.59
N GLY A 710 -1.05 -4.68 -20.31
CA GLY A 710 -2.14 -5.62 -20.58
C GLY A 710 -1.81 -7.05 -20.18
N GLU A 711 -2.84 -7.85 -19.98
CA GLU A 711 -2.75 -9.28 -19.69
C GLU A 711 -3.65 -10.02 -20.68
N THR A 712 -3.09 -10.97 -21.43
CA THR A 712 -3.87 -11.92 -22.24
C THR A 712 -3.87 -13.26 -21.52
N SER A 713 -5.03 -13.89 -21.39
CA SER A 713 -5.16 -15.20 -20.75
C SER A 713 -5.97 -16.15 -21.61
N ASP A 714 -5.55 -17.41 -21.65
CA ASP A 714 -6.32 -18.48 -22.30
C ASP A 714 -7.20 -19.24 -21.30
N ARG A 715 -8.06 -20.14 -21.83
CA ARG A 715 -8.97 -20.96 -21.01
C ARG A 715 -8.27 -21.98 -20.11
N TRP A 716 -6.97 -22.21 -20.29
CA TRP A 716 -6.16 -23.16 -19.53
C TRP A 716 -5.34 -22.46 -18.44
N GLY A 717 -5.50 -21.15 -18.25
CA GLY A 717 -4.81 -20.37 -17.23
C GLY A 717 -3.40 -19.93 -17.63
N ARG A 718 -3.00 -20.11 -18.89
CA ARG A 718 -1.75 -19.51 -19.39
C ARG A 718 -2.02 -18.06 -19.69
N ARG A 719 -1.07 -17.21 -19.33
CA ARG A 719 -1.19 -15.77 -19.53
C ARG A 719 0.12 -15.12 -19.92
N VAL A 720 0.01 -14.03 -20.66
CA VAL A 720 1.14 -13.18 -21.02
C VAL A 720 0.84 -11.78 -20.50
N VAL A 721 1.71 -11.28 -19.63
CA VAL A 721 1.65 -9.90 -19.14
C VAL A 721 2.59 -9.07 -19.99
N ARG A 722 2.05 -8.04 -20.65
CA ARG A 722 2.82 -7.06 -21.44
C ARG A 722 3.16 -5.86 -20.59
N PHE A 723 4.39 -5.40 -20.70
CA PHE A 723 4.91 -4.18 -20.12
C PHE A 723 5.29 -3.20 -21.22
N ASP A 724 4.90 -1.95 -21.05
CA ASP A 724 5.29 -0.85 -21.93
C ASP A 724 6.17 0.12 -21.12
N GLY A 725 7.31 0.48 -21.70
CA GLY A 725 8.26 1.44 -21.16
C GLY A 725 8.41 2.65 -22.09
N PRO A 726 9.25 3.63 -21.73
CA PRO A 726 9.50 4.79 -22.56
C PRO A 726 10.06 4.40 -23.94
N ARG A 727 9.90 5.29 -24.93
CA ARG A 727 10.44 5.13 -26.30
C ARG A 727 10.00 3.82 -26.99
N SER A 728 8.75 3.40 -26.76
CA SER A 728 8.16 2.19 -27.36
C SER A 728 8.85 0.88 -26.99
N LEU A 729 9.63 0.88 -25.90
CA LEU A 729 10.19 -0.36 -25.36
C LEU A 729 9.05 -1.22 -24.81
N THR A 730 9.02 -2.49 -25.21
CA THR A 730 8.03 -3.44 -24.70
C THR A 730 8.73 -4.71 -24.22
N HIS A 731 8.15 -5.34 -23.20
CA HIS A 731 8.61 -6.64 -22.70
C HIS A 731 7.39 -7.49 -22.33
N SER A 732 7.49 -8.81 -22.49
CA SER A 732 6.41 -9.72 -22.15
C SER A 732 6.91 -10.85 -21.26
N ILE A 733 6.12 -11.16 -20.23
CA ILE A 733 6.43 -12.21 -19.26
C ILE A 733 5.29 -13.23 -19.26
N SER A 734 5.63 -14.51 -19.41
CA SER A 734 4.66 -15.60 -19.48
C SER A 734 4.40 -16.24 -18.12
N ARG A 735 3.19 -16.73 -17.91
CA ARG A 735 2.80 -17.55 -16.75
C ARG A 735 1.96 -18.75 -17.20
N PRO A 736 1.99 -19.88 -16.45
CA PRO A 736 2.78 -20.12 -15.24
C PRO A 736 4.29 -20.19 -15.52
N SER A 737 5.11 -19.95 -14.50
CA SER A 737 6.56 -20.11 -14.53
C SER A 737 7.02 -20.85 -13.27
N SER A 738 8.09 -21.61 -13.39
CA SER A 738 8.77 -22.26 -12.26
C SER A 738 9.43 -21.24 -11.32
N LEU A 739 9.62 -19.99 -11.74
CA LEU A 739 10.26 -18.93 -10.95
C LEU A 739 9.25 -18.04 -10.20
N GLN A 740 7.97 -18.41 -10.20
CA GLN A 740 6.91 -17.58 -9.63
C GLN A 740 7.11 -17.33 -8.12
N TRP A 741 7.73 -18.27 -7.40
CA TRP A 741 8.00 -18.15 -5.97
C TRP A 741 9.38 -17.57 -5.64
N ALA A 742 10.18 -17.19 -6.63
CA ALA A 742 11.54 -16.65 -6.43
C ALA A 742 11.60 -15.30 -5.69
N GLY A 743 10.46 -14.75 -5.26
CA GLY A 743 10.39 -13.48 -4.56
C GLY A 743 10.66 -12.26 -5.44
N LEU A 744 10.59 -12.39 -6.76
CA LEU A 744 10.71 -11.26 -7.69
C LEU A 744 9.48 -10.34 -7.63
N PRO A 745 9.62 -9.04 -7.98
CA PRO A 745 8.53 -8.07 -8.02
C PRO A 745 7.25 -8.52 -8.73
N SER A 746 6.11 -8.01 -8.25
CA SER A 746 4.78 -8.31 -8.77
C SER A 746 4.60 -7.80 -10.19
N LEU A 747 4.01 -8.62 -11.07
CA LEU A 747 3.74 -8.22 -12.46
C LEU A 747 2.62 -7.17 -12.62
N ARG A 748 2.03 -6.71 -11.51
CA ARG A 748 0.98 -5.68 -11.49
C ARG A 748 1.50 -4.29 -11.12
N ALA A 749 2.78 -4.18 -10.78
CA ALA A 749 3.41 -2.93 -10.38
C ALA A 749 4.36 -2.43 -11.47
N ASN A 750 4.65 -1.12 -11.42
CA ASN A 750 5.69 -0.52 -12.24
C ASN A 750 7.07 -0.98 -11.72
N GLN A 751 7.99 -1.28 -12.63
CA GLN A 751 9.25 -1.92 -12.25
C GLN A 751 10.35 -1.66 -13.29
N PHE A 752 11.61 -1.70 -12.84
CA PHE A 752 12.77 -1.72 -13.71
C PHE A 752 12.99 -3.15 -14.23
N LEU A 753 13.14 -3.30 -15.54
CA LEU A 753 13.37 -4.60 -16.18
C LEU A 753 14.80 -4.67 -16.72
N VAL A 754 15.64 -5.55 -16.16
CA VAL A 754 16.98 -5.81 -16.67
C VAL A 754 16.89 -6.85 -17.79
N ARG A 755 16.45 -6.38 -18.98
CA ARG A 755 16.11 -7.22 -20.13
C ARG A 755 17.24 -8.14 -20.62
N ALA A 756 18.49 -7.77 -20.40
CA ALA A 756 19.64 -8.61 -20.72
C ALA A 756 19.89 -9.73 -19.69
N ALA A 757 19.37 -9.61 -18.48
CA ALA A 757 19.52 -10.55 -17.38
C ALA A 757 18.33 -11.51 -17.32
N SER A 758 18.14 -12.31 -18.38
CA SER A 758 17.09 -13.34 -18.44
C SER A 758 17.50 -14.65 -17.78
N PHE A 759 16.53 -15.29 -17.13
CA PHE A 759 16.61 -16.68 -16.67
C PHE A 759 16.24 -17.64 -17.80
N ASP A 760 16.52 -18.94 -17.62
CA ASP A 760 16.20 -19.97 -18.62
C ASP A 760 14.68 -20.25 -18.79
N ASP A 761 13.82 -19.70 -17.92
CA ASP A 761 12.38 -19.95 -17.91
C ASP A 761 11.55 -18.75 -18.41
N ALA A 762 10.58 -19.03 -19.30
CA ALA A 762 9.41 -18.20 -19.61
C ALA A 762 9.62 -16.67 -19.81
N ASN A 763 10.71 -16.26 -20.47
CA ASN A 763 11.10 -14.84 -20.66
C ASN A 763 11.20 -14.05 -19.36
N GLU A 764 11.44 -14.75 -18.25
CA GLU A 764 11.62 -14.14 -16.94
C GLU A 764 12.95 -13.39 -16.90
N VAL A 765 12.93 -12.17 -16.40
CA VAL A 765 14.11 -11.31 -16.27
C VAL A 765 14.26 -10.85 -14.84
N LEU A 766 15.51 -10.56 -14.45
CA LEU A 766 15.78 -9.85 -13.23
C LEU A 766 15.09 -8.48 -13.29
N ARG A 767 14.38 -8.13 -12.22
CA ARG A 767 13.53 -6.94 -12.16
C ARG A 767 13.42 -6.42 -10.74
N PHE A 768 13.15 -5.12 -10.65
CA PHE A 768 13.21 -4.37 -9.40
C PHE A 768 12.04 -3.40 -9.29
N GLU A 769 11.47 -3.25 -8.10
CA GLU A 769 10.54 -2.16 -7.82
C GLU A 769 11.31 -0.85 -7.63
N HIS A 770 10.70 0.26 -8.02
CA HIS A 770 11.26 1.57 -7.74
C HIS A 770 10.99 1.94 -6.27
N GLY A 771 12.05 2.18 -5.51
CA GLY A 771 11.97 2.66 -4.14
C GLY A 771 12.09 4.18 -4.05
N TYR A 772 11.45 4.76 -3.05
CA TYR A 772 11.42 6.21 -2.81
C TYR A 772 12.12 6.55 -1.48
N SER A 773 12.66 7.76 -1.38
CA SER A 773 13.13 8.34 -0.13
C SER A 773 12.08 9.34 0.37
N SER A 774 11.40 8.98 1.46
CA SER A 774 10.28 9.71 2.06
C SER A 774 10.13 9.38 3.56
N GLU A 775 9.41 10.22 4.30
CA GLU A 775 9.01 9.93 5.70
C GLU A 775 8.33 8.57 5.85
N PHE A 776 7.50 8.19 4.87
CA PHE A 776 6.87 6.87 4.82
C PHE A 776 7.88 5.73 4.68
N SER A 777 8.82 5.85 3.74
CA SER A 777 9.87 4.84 3.56
C SER A 777 10.78 4.73 4.79
N ALA A 778 11.03 5.84 5.49
CA ALA A 778 11.82 5.88 6.72
C ALA A 778 11.08 5.21 7.87
N MET A 779 9.79 5.51 8.04
CA MET A 779 8.91 4.88 9.01
C MET A 779 8.92 3.35 8.86
N TRP A 780 8.87 2.84 7.62
CA TRP A 780 8.90 1.39 7.32
C TRP A 780 10.30 0.85 7.00
N SER A 781 11.36 1.53 7.41
CA SER A 781 12.74 1.04 7.22
C SER A 781 12.99 -0.27 7.98
N ASN A 782 13.74 -1.20 7.38
CA ASN A 782 13.96 -2.55 7.94
C ASN A 782 12.68 -3.37 8.18
N TYR A 783 11.61 -3.06 7.44
CA TYR A 783 10.39 -3.85 7.38
C TYR A 783 10.26 -4.51 5.99
N PRO A 784 9.93 -5.81 5.90
CA PRO A 784 9.71 -6.74 7.00
C PRO A 784 11.01 -7.05 7.74
N LYS A 785 10.92 -7.25 9.07
CA LYS A 785 12.02 -7.80 9.88
C LYS A 785 11.78 -9.30 10.03
N PRO A 786 12.35 -10.17 9.17
CA PRO A 786 12.15 -11.61 9.28
C PRO A 786 12.70 -12.09 10.63
N ARG A 787 12.04 -13.11 11.20
CA ARG A 787 12.56 -13.76 12.41
C ARG A 787 13.88 -14.43 12.07
N ARG A 788 14.87 -14.28 12.96
CA ARG A 788 16.11 -15.05 12.86
C ARG A 788 15.80 -16.48 13.28
N VAL A 789 16.21 -17.46 12.49
CA VAL A 789 16.18 -18.86 12.88
C VAL A 789 16.95 -19.00 14.20
N SER A 790 16.24 -19.16 15.31
CA SER A 790 16.86 -19.73 16.51
C SER A 790 17.22 -21.17 16.15
N ASN A 791 18.47 -21.54 16.38
CA ASN A 791 19.11 -22.79 15.98
C ASN A 791 18.14 -24.00 15.83
N ARG A 792 17.66 -24.28 14.61
CA ARG A 792 17.07 -25.58 14.23
C ARG A 792 18.11 -26.73 14.26
N VAL A 793 19.31 -26.49 14.76
CA VAL A 793 20.42 -27.46 14.86
C VAL A 793 20.27 -28.40 16.07
N THR A 794 19.46 -28.06 17.07
CA THR A 794 19.40 -28.82 18.34
C THR A 794 18.34 -29.91 18.43
N GLU A 795 17.37 -30.02 17.52
CA GLU A 795 16.37 -31.11 17.58
C GLU A 795 16.60 -32.20 16.52
N ALA A 796 17.14 -31.87 15.33
CA ALA A 796 17.45 -32.87 14.30
C ALA A 796 18.70 -33.73 14.61
N SER A 797 19.54 -33.32 15.57
CA SER A 797 20.75 -34.07 15.97
C SER A 797 20.53 -35.06 17.11
N VAL A 798 19.37 -35.02 17.78
CA VAL A 798 19.03 -35.97 18.86
C VAL A 798 18.29 -37.20 18.30
N ASP A 799 17.48 -37.04 17.25
CA ASP A 799 16.77 -38.17 16.63
C ASP A 799 17.63 -38.98 15.65
N ALA A 800 18.72 -38.41 15.12
CA ALA A 800 19.70 -39.15 14.31
C ALA A 800 20.73 -39.95 15.15
N ALA A 801 20.75 -39.75 16.47
CA ALA A 801 21.60 -40.51 17.40
C ALA A 801 20.82 -41.60 18.17
N ALA A 802 19.52 -41.76 17.89
CA ALA A 802 18.64 -42.74 18.52
C ALA A 802 17.87 -43.64 17.52
N GLY A 803 18.35 -43.76 16.27
CA GLY A 803 17.82 -44.64 15.22
C GLY A 803 18.87 -45.59 14.66
#